data_AF-A0AAW2RJ91-F1
#
_entry.id   AF-A0AAW2RJ91-F1
#
_cell.length_a   1.000
_cell.length_b   1.000
_cell.length_c   1.000
_cell.angle_alpha   90.00
_cell.angle_beta   90.00
_cell.angle_gamma   90.00
#
_symmetry.space_group_name_H-M   'P 1'
#
loop_
_entity.id
_entity.type
_entity.pdbx_description
1 polymer ?
#
loop_
_entity_poly.entity_id
_entity_poly.type
_entity_poly.pdbx_seq_one_letter_code
_entity_poly.pdbx_strand_id
1 'polypeptide(L)'
;MEHGDEIGGEHQEKHDEGEHDDEYPVQEAAARLEEFKKSVEAKMALRQSNLNPDRPDSGFLRTLDSSIKRNTAVIKKLKQINEEQKEGLMDELRSVNLSKFVSEAVTAICDAKLKSADIQPAVQIPLASDLFFAPSKVQDFLASLVQGLLKVFAPGKSAEDLDADKNSRAMKKRSTLKLLLELYFVGVVEDSGIFVNIIKDLTSTEHLKDRDATQTNLSLLASFARQGRFLLGLPLTDQDILEEFMKGLNITPDQKKFFRKAFQTYYDAVVDLLQAEHAILNAKGELSEENASSYEKLRKSHDNLSRGVSSLAEALDMQPPVMPEDGHTTRVTSGEDVLSPVAGKDSSALEALWDDEDTRAFYECLPDLRAFVPAVLLGEAEPKLTEQSSKTQEVPSDTAPESDKGQIATQESPEVSADSGIVLEDKDGKDKDKEEKDKEKGKEKDAERRVEGEKDRTKGLDGTNLEGLLHRLPSCVSRDLIDQLTVEFCYLNSKSNRKKLVRALFNVPRTSLELLPYYSRMVATLSTCMKCINHALTVVGRRIQHFTHKKDQMNIETKIRNIRFIGELCKFKIAPAGLVFSCLKACLDDFTHHNIDVACNLLETCGRFLYRSPETTVRMSNMLEILMRLKNVKNLDPRQSTLVENAYYLCKPPERSARVSKVRPPLHQYIRKLLFSDLDKSSIEQVLRQLRSYLGTNVSHTF
;
A
#
# COMPACT_ATOMS: atom_id res chain seq x y z
N MET A 1 -71.79 -23.50 42.76
CA MET A 1 -71.34 -22.15 42.35
C MET A 1 -70.17 -22.36 41.41
N GLU A 2 -70.35 -22.85 40.17
CA GLU A 2 -71.26 -22.41 39.08
C GLU A 2 -70.83 -21.05 38.54
N HIS A 3 -70.29 -20.99 37.30
CA HIS A 3 -70.94 -20.54 36.04
C HIS A 3 -70.97 -18.99 35.90
N GLY A 4 -70.74 -18.35 34.74
CA GLY A 4 -70.27 -18.76 33.39
C GLY A 4 -69.05 -17.92 32.95
N ASP A 5 -68.44 -18.06 31.76
CA ASP A 5 -68.98 -17.91 30.38
C ASP A 5 -69.67 -16.55 30.16
N GLU A 6 -69.41 -15.76 29.10
CA GLU A 6 -68.60 -15.89 27.86
C GLU A 6 -67.74 -14.58 27.64
N ILE A 7 -66.99 -14.24 26.57
CA ILE A 7 -66.62 -14.84 25.27
C ILE A 7 -65.31 -14.17 24.73
N GLY A 8 -64.64 -14.75 23.71
CA GLY A 8 -64.08 -13.97 22.58
C GLY A 8 -62.55 -13.94 22.32
N GLY A 9 -62.16 -14.33 21.09
CA GLY A 9 -60.93 -13.85 20.43
C GLY A 9 -59.82 -14.88 20.17
N GLU A 10 -59.95 -15.68 19.10
CA GLU A 10 -58.83 -16.45 18.55
C GLU A 10 -57.89 -15.53 17.74
N HIS A 11 -56.59 -15.58 18.01
CA HIS A 11 -55.51 -15.46 17.02
C HIS A 11 -54.16 -15.73 17.72
N GLN A 12 -53.60 -16.92 17.49
CA GLN A 12 -52.20 -17.19 17.81
C GLN A 12 -51.56 -17.95 16.66
N GLU A 13 -50.86 -17.20 15.80
CA GLU A 13 -50.12 -17.72 14.67
C GLU A 13 -49.00 -18.62 15.18
N LYS A 14 -48.86 -19.82 14.58
CA LYS A 14 -47.67 -20.62 14.73
C LYS A 14 -46.61 -20.08 13.77
N HIS A 15 -45.54 -19.48 14.30
CA HIS A 15 -44.31 -19.40 13.53
C HIS A 15 -43.76 -20.83 13.37
N ASP A 16 -43.74 -21.28 12.13
CA ASP A 16 -43.13 -22.54 11.67
C ASP A 16 -42.14 -22.16 10.56
N GLU A 17 -41.03 -21.55 10.97
CA GLU A 17 -39.96 -20.99 10.12
C GLU A 17 -38.62 -21.11 10.85
N GLY A 18 -37.58 -21.68 10.21
CA GLY A 18 -36.20 -21.52 10.70
C GLY A 18 -35.18 -22.59 10.33
N GLU A 19 -35.46 -23.89 10.57
CA GLU A 19 -34.39 -24.91 10.63
C GLU A 19 -33.84 -25.41 9.27
N HIS A 20 -34.29 -24.87 8.12
CA HIS A 20 -34.04 -25.51 6.81
C HIS A 20 -32.86 -24.93 5.98
N ASP A 21 -32.27 -23.80 6.36
CA ASP A 21 -31.25 -23.10 5.56
C ASP A 21 -29.79 -23.50 5.87
N ASP A 22 -29.47 -23.92 7.10
CA ASP A 22 -28.08 -24.18 7.54
C ASP A 22 -27.49 -25.54 7.06
N GLU A 23 -28.30 -26.50 6.62
CA GLU A 23 -27.78 -27.78 6.11
C GLU A 23 -27.16 -27.67 4.70
N TYR A 24 -27.69 -26.80 3.84
CA TYR A 24 -27.30 -26.70 2.43
C TYR A 24 -25.80 -26.40 2.21
N PRO A 25 -25.17 -25.43 2.92
CA PRO A 25 -23.74 -25.16 2.78
C PRO A 25 -22.85 -26.33 3.19
N VAL A 26 -23.27 -27.11 4.20
CA VAL A 26 -22.52 -28.25 4.73
C VAL A 26 -22.57 -29.43 3.76
N GLN A 27 -23.75 -29.71 3.19
CA GLN A 27 -23.90 -30.76 2.18
C GLN A 27 -23.13 -30.43 0.90
N GLU A 28 -23.11 -29.17 0.44
CA GLU A 28 -22.31 -28.80 -0.75
C GLU A 28 -20.80 -28.91 -0.49
N ALA A 29 -20.33 -28.52 0.70
CA ALA A 29 -18.93 -28.68 1.09
C ALA A 29 -18.50 -30.15 1.13
N ALA A 30 -19.35 -31.04 1.68
CA ALA A 30 -19.13 -32.48 1.70
C ALA A 30 -19.07 -33.09 0.28
N ALA A 31 -20.02 -32.73 -0.59
CA ALA A 31 -20.08 -33.23 -1.96
C ALA A 31 -18.82 -32.84 -2.78
N ARG A 32 -18.36 -31.58 -2.65
CA ARG A 32 -17.11 -31.11 -3.28
C ARG A 32 -15.87 -31.86 -2.77
N LEU A 33 -15.85 -32.24 -1.48
CA LEU A 33 -14.76 -33.02 -0.88
C LEU A 33 -14.76 -34.47 -1.38
N GLU A 34 -15.93 -35.09 -1.56
CA GLU A 34 -16.05 -36.44 -2.10
C GLU A 34 -15.69 -36.52 -3.60
N GLU A 35 -16.10 -35.53 -4.40
CA GLU A 35 -15.65 -35.40 -5.80
C GLU A 35 -14.13 -35.26 -5.88
N PHE A 36 -13.52 -34.49 -4.98
CA PHE A 36 -12.06 -34.35 -4.91
C PHE A 36 -11.36 -35.67 -4.54
N LYS A 37 -11.86 -36.42 -3.54
CA LYS A 37 -11.33 -37.75 -3.18
C LYS A 37 -11.34 -38.70 -4.37
N LYS A 38 -12.50 -38.82 -5.03
CA LYS A 38 -12.69 -39.63 -6.24
C LYS A 38 -11.75 -39.22 -7.39
N SER A 39 -11.45 -37.92 -7.51
CA SER A 39 -10.47 -37.43 -8.49
C SER A 39 -9.02 -37.82 -8.14
N VAL A 40 -8.65 -37.88 -6.86
CA VAL A 40 -7.33 -38.36 -6.42
C VAL A 40 -7.18 -39.86 -6.61
N GLU A 41 -8.18 -40.66 -6.22
CA GLU A 41 -8.20 -42.11 -6.40
C GLU A 41 -8.05 -42.52 -7.87
N ALA A 42 -8.78 -41.85 -8.77
CA ALA A 42 -8.65 -42.07 -10.21
C ALA A 42 -7.22 -41.81 -10.74
N LYS A 43 -6.53 -40.79 -10.20
CA LYS A 43 -5.13 -40.49 -10.56
C LYS A 43 -4.15 -41.48 -9.97
N MET A 44 -4.41 -42.00 -8.76
CA MET A 44 -3.62 -43.09 -8.16
C MET A 44 -3.71 -44.37 -9.01
N ALA A 45 -4.92 -44.79 -9.40
CA ALA A 45 -5.13 -45.97 -10.24
C ALA A 45 -4.45 -45.84 -11.61
N LEU A 46 -4.57 -44.67 -12.27
CA LEU A 46 -3.83 -44.39 -13.51
C LEU A 46 -2.32 -44.45 -13.29
N ARG A 47 -1.78 -43.78 -12.24
CA ARG A 47 -0.34 -43.81 -11.93
C ARG A 47 0.19 -45.23 -11.74
N GLN A 48 -0.54 -46.08 -11.02
CA GLN A 48 -0.15 -47.47 -10.81
C GLN A 48 -0.12 -48.28 -12.11
N SER A 49 -1.09 -48.06 -13.00
CA SER A 49 -1.14 -48.67 -14.34
C SER A 49 -0.04 -48.18 -15.28
N ASN A 50 0.41 -46.93 -15.14
CA ASN A 50 1.42 -46.32 -16.01
C ASN A 50 2.85 -46.67 -15.59
N LEU A 51 3.08 -46.91 -14.29
CA LEU A 51 4.35 -47.40 -13.76
C LEU A 51 4.58 -48.89 -14.09
N ASN A 52 3.51 -49.67 -14.31
CA ASN A 52 3.56 -51.08 -14.71
C ASN A 52 2.69 -51.34 -15.97
N PRO A 53 3.06 -50.78 -17.13
CA PRO A 53 2.24 -50.86 -18.34
C PRO A 53 2.32 -52.26 -18.98
N ASP A 54 1.16 -52.86 -19.23
CA ASP A 54 1.07 -54.10 -20.02
C ASP A 54 1.26 -53.76 -21.51
N ARG A 55 2.46 -54.05 -22.04
CA ARG A 55 2.89 -53.59 -23.36
C ARG A 55 2.48 -54.58 -24.47
N PRO A 56 1.81 -54.12 -25.54
CA PRO A 56 1.43 -55.00 -26.63
C PRO A 56 2.68 -55.53 -27.36
N ASP A 57 2.59 -56.79 -27.75
CA ASP A 57 3.72 -57.54 -28.30
C ASP A 57 4.22 -56.96 -29.63
N SER A 58 5.51 -57.15 -29.95
CA SER A 58 6.14 -56.57 -31.15
C SER A 58 5.53 -57.06 -32.48
N GLY A 59 4.78 -58.18 -32.44
CA GLY A 59 3.95 -58.66 -33.53
C GLY A 59 2.65 -57.86 -33.75
N PHE A 60 2.00 -57.39 -32.67
CA PHE A 60 0.74 -56.62 -32.73
C PHE A 60 0.95 -55.28 -33.47
N LEU A 61 2.04 -54.57 -33.16
CA LEU A 61 2.35 -53.29 -33.83
C LEU A 61 2.64 -53.44 -35.34
N ARG A 62 2.83 -54.67 -35.86
CA ARG A 62 2.94 -54.94 -37.30
C ARG A 62 1.60 -55.15 -38.01
N THR A 63 0.51 -55.39 -37.29
CA THR A 63 -0.85 -55.48 -37.86
C THR A 63 -1.55 -54.13 -37.95
N LEU A 64 -1.01 -53.09 -37.30
CA LEU A 64 -1.56 -51.74 -37.29
C LEU A 64 -1.24 -50.92 -38.56
N ASP A 65 -2.14 -50.00 -38.90
CA ASP A 65 -2.08 -49.24 -40.15
C ASP A 65 -0.91 -48.22 -40.14
N SER A 66 0.12 -48.54 -40.91
CA SER A 66 1.33 -47.71 -41.08
C SER A 66 1.25 -46.75 -42.28
N SER A 67 0.06 -46.56 -42.89
CA SER A 67 -0.09 -45.73 -44.08
C SER A 67 0.03 -44.23 -43.76
N ILE A 68 0.77 -43.50 -44.59
CA ILE A 68 1.01 -42.05 -44.42
C ILE A 68 -0.32 -41.28 -44.38
N LYS A 69 -1.28 -41.67 -45.23
CA LYS A 69 -2.60 -41.01 -45.32
C LYS A 69 -3.37 -41.08 -43.99
N ARG A 70 -3.43 -42.25 -43.34
CA ARG A 70 -4.18 -42.41 -42.09
C ARG A 70 -3.46 -41.79 -40.91
N ASN A 71 -2.14 -42.01 -40.79
CA ASN A 71 -1.33 -41.41 -39.74
C ASN A 71 -1.38 -39.88 -39.79
N THR A 72 -1.28 -39.27 -40.98
CA THR A 72 -1.44 -37.81 -41.17
C THR A 72 -2.85 -37.31 -40.79
N ALA A 73 -3.90 -38.12 -40.98
CA ALA A 73 -5.25 -37.77 -40.57
C ALA A 73 -5.40 -37.77 -39.03
N VAL A 74 -4.87 -38.79 -38.35
CA VAL A 74 -4.85 -38.87 -36.88
C VAL A 74 -4.03 -37.71 -36.28
N ILE A 75 -2.86 -37.40 -36.84
CA ILE A 75 -2.02 -36.26 -36.40
C ILE A 75 -2.76 -34.91 -36.53
N LYS A 76 -3.62 -34.73 -37.55
CA LYS A 76 -4.47 -33.54 -37.66
C LYS A 76 -5.52 -33.46 -36.53
N LYS A 77 -6.08 -34.60 -36.10
CA LYS A 77 -7.00 -34.66 -34.95
C LYS A 77 -6.29 -34.45 -33.62
N LEU A 78 -5.04 -34.90 -33.45
CA LEU A 78 -4.21 -34.61 -32.27
C LEU A 78 -3.99 -33.10 -32.03
N LYS A 79 -4.16 -32.24 -33.05
CA LYS A 79 -4.11 -30.78 -32.91
C LYS A 79 -5.44 -30.14 -32.46
N GLN A 80 -6.51 -30.93 -32.38
CA GLN A 80 -7.88 -30.49 -32.05
C GLN A 80 -8.51 -31.32 -30.91
N ILE A 81 -7.70 -31.89 -30.01
CA ILE A 81 -8.15 -32.68 -28.85
C ILE A 81 -9.24 -31.94 -28.06
N ASN A 82 -10.34 -32.65 -27.77
CA ASN A 82 -11.49 -32.21 -26.99
C ASN A 82 -12.22 -33.43 -26.39
N GLU A 83 -13.09 -33.23 -25.39
CA GLU A 83 -13.81 -34.34 -24.73
C GLU A 83 -14.79 -35.07 -25.67
N GLU A 84 -15.50 -34.35 -26.55
CA GLU A 84 -16.52 -34.93 -27.44
C GLU A 84 -15.93 -35.93 -28.45
N GLN A 85 -14.71 -35.68 -28.94
CA GLN A 85 -14.03 -36.49 -29.96
C GLN A 85 -13.04 -37.51 -29.37
N LYS A 86 -12.85 -37.51 -28.05
CA LYS A 86 -11.92 -38.34 -27.29
C LYS A 86 -12.00 -39.82 -27.65
N GLU A 87 -13.16 -40.46 -27.46
CA GLU A 87 -13.29 -41.91 -27.65
C GLU A 87 -13.00 -42.32 -29.10
N GLY A 88 -13.55 -41.60 -30.09
CA GLY A 88 -13.28 -41.83 -31.51
C GLY A 88 -11.83 -41.54 -31.94
N LEU A 89 -11.13 -40.62 -31.25
CA LEU A 89 -9.70 -40.39 -31.44
C LEU A 89 -8.87 -41.53 -30.83
N MET A 90 -9.28 -42.07 -29.68
CA MET A 90 -8.61 -43.21 -29.05
C MET A 90 -8.79 -44.49 -29.87
N ASP A 91 -9.97 -44.74 -30.45
CA ASP A 91 -10.19 -45.87 -31.37
C ASP A 91 -9.38 -45.74 -32.67
N GLU A 92 -9.26 -44.52 -33.22
CA GLU A 92 -8.38 -44.30 -34.38
C GLU A 92 -6.90 -44.49 -34.02
N LEU A 93 -6.45 -44.03 -32.85
CA LEU A 93 -5.09 -44.25 -32.34
C LEU A 93 -4.77 -45.75 -32.18
N ARG A 94 -5.68 -46.53 -31.58
CA ARG A 94 -5.57 -48.01 -31.46
C ARG A 94 -5.43 -48.73 -32.81
N SER A 95 -5.74 -48.07 -33.93
CA SER A 95 -5.72 -48.65 -35.28
C SER A 95 -4.47 -48.34 -36.12
N VAL A 96 -3.57 -47.46 -35.65
CA VAL A 96 -2.41 -46.95 -36.42
C VAL A 96 -1.07 -47.19 -35.75
N ASN A 97 0.00 -47.25 -36.53
CA ASN A 97 1.37 -47.29 -36.02
C ASN A 97 2.09 -45.95 -36.28
N LEU A 98 2.13 -45.10 -35.26
CA LEU A 98 2.71 -43.76 -35.31
C LEU A 98 4.24 -43.73 -35.08
N SER A 99 4.92 -44.88 -34.97
CA SER A 99 6.37 -44.98 -34.66
C SER A 99 7.32 -44.23 -35.60
N LYS A 100 6.84 -43.80 -36.77
CA LYS A 100 7.59 -43.00 -37.75
C LYS A 100 7.28 -41.49 -37.71
N PHE A 101 6.28 -41.08 -36.93
CA PHE A 101 5.70 -39.73 -36.89
C PHE A 101 5.70 -39.12 -35.47
N VAL A 102 6.65 -39.56 -34.62
CA VAL A 102 6.77 -39.14 -33.21
C VAL A 102 6.85 -37.61 -33.09
N SER A 103 7.68 -36.97 -33.92
CA SER A 103 7.90 -35.52 -33.91
C SER A 103 6.64 -34.74 -34.28
N GLU A 104 5.90 -35.21 -35.27
CA GLU A 104 4.67 -34.59 -35.76
C GLU A 104 3.52 -34.77 -34.77
N ALA A 105 3.42 -35.95 -34.12
CA ALA A 105 2.46 -36.19 -33.05
C ALA A 105 2.74 -35.30 -31.82
N VAL A 106 4.00 -35.21 -31.38
CA VAL A 106 4.43 -34.29 -30.32
C VAL A 106 4.09 -32.85 -30.68
N THR A 107 4.38 -32.41 -31.91
CA THR A 107 4.10 -31.04 -32.37
C THR A 107 2.60 -30.76 -32.38
N ALA A 108 1.77 -31.70 -32.85
CA ALA A 108 0.31 -31.55 -32.86
C ALA A 108 -0.28 -31.40 -31.44
N ILE A 109 0.18 -32.21 -30.47
CA ILE A 109 -0.24 -32.12 -29.07
C ILE A 109 0.26 -30.81 -28.43
N CYS A 110 1.52 -30.43 -28.68
CA CYS A 110 2.08 -29.16 -28.19
C CYS A 110 1.31 -27.95 -28.73
N ASP A 111 0.86 -27.98 -29.99
CA ASP A 111 0.08 -26.92 -30.63
C ASP A 111 -1.40 -26.89 -30.25
N ALA A 112 -1.94 -27.95 -29.61
CA ALA A 112 -3.37 -28.09 -29.35
C ALA A 112 -3.92 -26.95 -28.46
N LYS A 113 -5.07 -26.39 -28.82
CA LYS A 113 -5.75 -25.28 -28.10
C LYS A 113 -6.72 -25.81 -27.05
N LEU A 114 -6.16 -26.44 -26.01
CA LEU A 114 -6.91 -27.09 -24.93
C LEU A 114 -7.62 -26.08 -24.01
N LYS A 115 -8.91 -26.31 -23.75
CA LYS A 115 -9.69 -25.71 -22.65
C LYS A 115 -9.44 -26.50 -21.36
N SER A 116 -10.14 -26.15 -20.26
CA SER A 116 -10.02 -26.91 -19.00
C SER A 116 -10.67 -28.30 -19.03
N ALA A 117 -11.68 -28.55 -19.88
CA ALA A 117 -12.25 -29.88 -20.08
C ALA A 117 -11.27 -30.80 -20.83
N ASP A 118 -10.72 -30.29 -21.94
CA ASP A 118 -9.84 -31.01 -22.87
C ASP A 118 -8.51 -31.52 -22.27
N ILE A 119 -8.22 -31.21 -20.99
CA ILE A 119 -7.02 -31.67 -20.27
C ILE A 119 -7.06 -33.19 -20.04
N GLN A 120 -8.18 -33.77 -19.59
CA GLN A 120 -8.24 -35.23 -19.34
C GLN A 120 -8.09 -36.07 -20.62
N PRO A 121 -8.74 -35.72 -21.76
CA PRO A 121 -8.43 -36.31 -23.08
C PRO A 121 -6.97 -36.16 -23.48
N ALA A 122 -6.37 -34.98 -23.26
CA ALA A 122 -4.97 -34.73 -23.59
C ALA A 122 -3.97 -35.52 -22.71
N VAL A 123 -4.38 -35.93 -21.49
CA VAL A 123 -3.60 -36.83 -20.63
C VAL A 123 -3.68 -38.28 -21.12
N GLN A 124 -4.86 -38.76 -21.54
CA GLN A 124 -5.05 -40.15 -21.96
C GLN A 124 -4.22 -40.55 -23.19
N ILE A 125 -3.91 -39.61 -24.09
CA ILE A 125 -3.13 -39.88 -25.31
C ILE A 125 -1.68 -40.30 -24.97
N PRO A 126 -0.92 -39.59 -24.11
CA PRO A 126 0.33 -40.10 -23.54
C PRO A 126 0.21 -41.43 -22.79
N LEU A 127 -0.89 -41.69 -22.06
CA LEU A 127 -1.06 -42.96 -21.35
C LEU A 127 -1.20 -44.15 -22.31
N ALA A 128 -1.96 -43.97 -23.38
CA ALA A 128 -2.15 -44.98 -24.42
C ALA A 128 -0.96 -45.09 -25.41
N SER A 129 0.16 -44.37 -25.19
CA SER A 129 1.28 -44.30 -26.14
C SER A 129 1.89 -45.68 -26.47
N ASP A 130 1.94 -46.60 -25.51
CA ASP A 130 2.35 -48.00 -25.69
C ASP A 130 1.44 -48.79 -26.68
N LEU A 131 0.23 -48.32 -26.98
CA LEU A 131 -0.70 -48.97 -27.93
C LEU A 131 -0.42 -48.64 -29.41
N PHE A 132 0.25 -47.53 -29.70
CA PHE A 132 0.42 -47.01 -31.07
C PHE A 132 1.85 -46.56 -31.42
N PHE A 133 2.78 -46.57 -30.46
CA PHE A 133 4.22 -46.47 -30.69
C PHE A 133 4.93 -47.77 -30.32
N ALA A 134 6.07 -48.06 -30.97
CA ALA A 134 6.99 -49.10 -30.54
C ALA A 134 7.51 -48.81 -29.11
N PRO A 135 7.77 -49.83 -28.26
CA PRO A 135 8.33 -49.62 -26.92
C PRO A 135 9.64 -48.82 -26.90
N SER A 136 10.45 -48.94 -27.96
CA SER A 136 11.67 -48.15 -28.19
C SER A 136 11.44 -46.70 -28.67
N LYS A 137 10.18 -46.26 -28.78
CA LYS A 137 9.76 -44.92 -29.20
C LYS A 137 8.76 -44.25 -28.26
N VAL A 138 8.17 -44.97 -27.32
CA VAL A 138 7.38 -44.39 -26.23
C VAL A 138 8.22 -43.42 -25.39
N GLN A 139 9.42 -43.82 -24.98
CA GLN A 139 10.32 -42.94 -24.21
C GLN A 139 10.77 -41.70 -25.01
N ASP A 140 11.15 -41.87 -26.28
CA ASP A 140 11.45 -40.74 -27.19
C ASP A 140 10.27 -39.76 -27.30
N PHE A 141 9.05 -40.29 -27.42
CA PHE A 141 7.81 -39.51 -27.49
C PHE A 141 7.54 -38.73 -26.19
N LEU A 142 7.57 -39.39 -25.03
CA LEU A 142 7.28 -38.76 -23.74
C LEU A 142 8.32 -37.68 -23.39
N ALA A 143 9.61 -37.96 -23.57
CA ALA A 143 10.67 -36.97 -23.35
C ALA A 143 10.53 -35.77 -24.30
N SER A 144 10.23 -36.00 -25.57
CA SER A 144 10.01 -34.94 -26.57
C SER A 144 8.76 -34.11 -26.26
N LEU A 145 7.69 -34.75 -25.78
CA LEU A 145 6.45 -34.08 -25.36
C LEU A 145 6.70 -33.14 -24.18
N VAL A 146 7.35 -33.62 -23.11
CA VAL A 146 7.68 -32.79 -21.94
C VAL A 146 8.54 -31.60 -22.35
N GLN A 147 9.58 -31.82 -23.17
CA GLN A 147 10.41 -30.73 -23.70
C GLN A 147 9.63 -29.75 -24.60
N GLY A 148 8.64 -30.23 -25.36
CA GLY A 148 7.75 -29.39 -26.15
C GLY A 148 6.82 -28.52 -25.30
N LEU A 149 6.23 -29.09 -24.26
CA LEU A 149 5.37 -28.38 -23.30
C LEU A 149 6.16 -27.35 -22.48
N LEU A 150 7.39 -27.66 -22.05
CA LEU A 150 8.23 -26.74 -21.27
C LEU A 150 8.65 -25.48 -22.05
N LYS A 151 8.78 -25.56 -23.38
CA LYS A 151 9.07 -24.39 -24.24
C LYS A 151 8.01 -23.28 -24.15
N VAL A 152 6.78 -23.59 -23.71
CA VAL A 152 5.70 -22.61 -23.47
C VAL A 152 6.04 -21.65 -22.31
N PHE A 153 6.99 -22.02 -21.44
CA PHE A 153 7.48 -21.21 -20.31
C PHE A 153 8.88 -20.62 -20.55
N ALA A 154 9.50 -20.85 -21.71
CA ALA A 154 10.77 -20.23 -22.03
C ALA A 154 10.59 -18.70 -22.24
N PRO A 155 11.56 -17.85 -21.84
CA PRO A 155 11.50 -16.42 -22.10
C PRO A 155 11.53 -16.16 -23.61
N GLY A 156 10.43 -15.62 -24.13
CA GLY A 156 10.29 -15.28 -25.55
C GLY A 156 11.20 -14.11 -25.93
N LYS A 157 11.73 -14.12 -27.15
CA LYS A 157 12.39 -12.94 -27.72
C LYS A 157 11.35 -11.83 -27.89
N SER A 158 11.72 -10.61 -27.50
CA SER A 158 10.90 -9.42 -27.65
C SER A 158 10.75 -9.04 -29.13
N ALA A 159 9.70 -9.56 -29.76
CA ALA A 159 9.09 -8.98 -30.95
C ALA A 159 7.85 -8.18 -30.53
N GLU A 160 7.42 -7.23 -31.36
CA GLU A 160 6.30 -6.31 -31.07
C GLU A 160 4.95 -7.02 -31.28
N ASP A 161 4.58 -7.89 -30.32
CA ASP A 161 3.35 -8.68 -30.37
C ASP A 161 2.11 -7.86 -29.98
N LEU A 162 1.14 -7.83 -30.91
CA LEU A 162 -0.20 -7.25 -30.72
C LEU A 162 -0.94 -7.91 -29.53
N ASP A 163 -1.72 -7.13 -28.77
CA ASP A 163 -2.36 -7.57 -27.52
C ASP A 163 -3.22 -8.84 -27.62
N ALA A 164 -3.73 -9.14 -28.82
CA ALA A 164 -4.47 -10.37 -29.11
C ALA A 164 -3.66 -11.65 -28.83
N ASP A 165 -2.33 -11.66 -29.06
CA ASP A 165 -1.51 -12.84 -28.79
C ASP A 165 -1.10 -12.96 -27.31
N LYS A 166 -1.08 -11.85 -26.54
CA LYS A 166 -0.81 -11.89 -25.09
C LYS A 166 -1.80 -12.79 -24.35
N ASN A 167 -3.11 -12.59 -24.58
CA ASN A 167 -4.16 -13.41 -23.96
C ASN A 167 -4.13 -14.87 -24.48
N SER A 168 -3.81 -15.07 -25.76
CA SER A 168 -3.57 -16.39 -26.36
C SER A 168 -2.44 -17.15 -25.63
N ARG A 169 -1.29 -16.49 -25.40
CA ARG A 169 -0.17 -17.03 -24.61
C ARG A 169 -0.53 -17.26 -23.14
N ALA A 170 -1.26 -16.35 -22.50
CA ALA A 170 -1.70 -16.52 -21.11
C ALA A 170 -2.61 -17.75 -20.94
N MET A 171 -3.57 -17.94 -21.85
CA MET A 171 -4.41 -19.14 -21.89
C MET A 171 -3.58 -20.40 -22.16
N LYS A 172 -2.62 -20.35 -23.10
CA LYS A 172 -1.75 -21.50 -23.43
C LYS A 172 -0.81 -21.87 -22.28
N LYS A 173 -0.17 -20.90 -21.59
CA LYS A 173 0.57 -21.14 -20.34
C LYS A 173 -0.33 -21.82 -19.30
N ARG A 174 -1.58 -21.37 -19.13
CA ARG A 174 -2.54 -21.94 -18.16
C ARG A 174 -2.94 -23.37 -18.52
N SER A 175 -3.27 -23.67 -19.78
CA SER A 175 -3.60 -25.05 -20.20
C SER A 175 -2.40 -25.99 -20.09
N THR A 176 -1.21 -25.52 -20.47
CA THR A 176 0.02 -26.34 -20.41
C THR A 176 0.45 -26.61 -18.98
N LEU A 177 0.30 -25.64 -18.05
CA LEU A 177 0.62 -25.86 -16.64
C LEU A 177 -0.30 -26.90 -15.99
N LYS A 178 -1.61 -26.84 -16.29
CA LYS A 178 -2.58 -27.87 -15.88
C LYS A 178 -2.22 -29.25 -16.46
N LEU A 179 -1.89 -29.32 -17.75
CA LEU A 179 -1.51 -30.57 -18.40
C LEU A 179 -0.23 -31.17 -17.80
N LEU A 180 0.80 -30.36 -17.54
CA LEU A 180 2.03 -30.83 -16.89
C LEU A 180 1.78 -31.36 -15.48
N LEU A 181 0.92 -30.70 -14.69
CA LEU A 181 0.51 -31.20 -13.36
C LEU A 181 -0.23 -32.54 -13.45
N GLU A 182 -1.20 -32.68 -14.36
CA GLU A 182 -1.92 -33.95 -14.53
C GLU A 182 -1.01 -35.08 -15.04
N LEU A 183 -0.12 -34.81 -16.01
CA LEU A 183 0.89 -35.76 -16.47
C LEU A 183 1.87 -36.18 -15.35
N TYR A 184 2.19 -35.26 -14.44
CA TYR A 184 2.98 -35.55 -13.24
C TYR A 184 2.23 -36.44 -12.24
N PHE A 185 0.92 -36.22 -12.02
CA PHE A 185 0.10 -37.07 -11.15
C PHE A 185 0.01 -38.50 -11.66
N VAL A 186 -0.30 -38.69 -12.94
CA VAL A 186 -0.43 -40.02 -13.56
C VAL A 186 0.93 -40.69 -13.87
N GLY A 187 2.07 -40.05 -13.54
CA GLY A 187 3.39 -40.67 -13.64
C GLY A 187 4.04 -40.65 -15.03
N VAL A 188 3.51 -39.86 -15.97
CA VAL A 188 4.20 -39.57 -17.25
C VAL A 188 5.38 -38.62 -17.04
N VAL A 189 5.28 -37.74 -16.04
CA VAL A 189 6.40 -36.95 -15.53
C VAL A 189 6.75 -37.46 -14.14
N GLU A 190 8.00 -37.85 -13.92
CA GLU A 190 8.51 -38.25 -12.60
C GLU A 190 9.25 -37.10 -11.89
N ASP A 191 9.95 -36.24 -12.63
CA ASP A 191 10.69 -35.12 -12.07
C ASP A 191 9.80 -33.92 -11.73
N SER A 192 9.65 -33.64 -10.43
CA SER A 192 9.05 -32.42 -9.89
C SER A 192 9.90 -31.16 -10.13
N GLY A 193 11.19 -31.32 -10.46
CA GLY A 193 12.13 -30.25 -10.79
C GLY A 193 11.71 -29.36 -11.95
N ILE A 194 10.89 -29.88 -12.89
CA ILE A 194 10.32 -29.06 -13.97
C ILE A 194 9.51 -27.87 -13.43
N PHE A 195 8.80 -28.06 -12.31
CA PHE A 195 7.98 -27.01 -11.71
C PHE A 195 8.83 -26.00 -10.93
N VAL A 196 9.99 -26.41 -10.39
CA VAL A 196 10.93 -25.48 -9.71
C VAL A 196 11.34 -24.36 -10.67
N ASN A 197 11.65 -24.69 -11.92
CA ASN A 197 12.01 -23.71 -12.94
C ASN A 197 10.81 -22.83 -13.36
N ILE A 198 9.63 -23.41 -13.57
CA ILE A 198 8.42 -22.64 -13.94
C ILE A 198 8.01 -21.67 -12.82
N ILE A 199 8.00 -22.11 -11.56
CA ILE A 199 7.66 -21.25 -10.43
C ILE A 199 8.72 -20.18 -10.22
N LYS A 200 10.01 -20.46 -10.45
CA LYS A 200 11.09 -19.45 -10.39
C LYS A 200 10.92 -18.33 -11.43
N ASP A 201 10.45 -18.64 -12.64
CA ASP A 201 10.08 -17.65 -13.67
C ASP A 201 8.86 -16.84 -13.19
N LEU A 202 7.75 -17.51 -12.89
CA LEU A 202 6.49 -16.85 -12.51
C LEU A 202 6.58 -15.98 -11.24
N THR A 203 7.46 -16.31 -10.30
CA THR A 203 7.70 -15.55 -9.06
C THR A 203 8.83 -14.52 -9.17
N SER A 204 9.40 -14.28 -10.35
CA SER A 204 10.38 -13.21 -10.56
C SER A 204 9.74 -11.83 -10.34
N THR A 205 10.37 -11.02 -9.48
CA THR A 205 9.95 -9.65 -9.19
C THR A 205 10.15 -8.69 -10.37
N GLU A 206 10.87 -9.08 -11.42
CA GLU A 206 11.00 -8.28 -12.64
C GLU A 206 9.67 -8.11 -13.36
N HIS A 207 8.78 -9.11 -13.29
CA HIS A 207 7.45 -9.06 -13.89
C HIS A 207 6.51 -8.06 -13.22
N LEU A 208 6.79 -7.62 -11.99
CA LEU A 208 5.97 -6.64 -11.26
C LEU A 208 5.95 -5.24 -11.91
N LYS A 209 6.84 -5.00 -12.89
CA LYS A 209 6.85 -3.80 -13.74
C LYS A 209 5.79 -3.84 -14.85
N ASP A 210 5.28 -5.03 -15.19
CA ASP A 210 4.26 -5.24 -16.21
C ASP A 210 2.97 -5.78 -15.55
N ARG A 211 1.89 -5.01 -15.70
CA ARG A 211 0.59 -5.30 -15.06
C ARG A 211 -0.13 -6.48 -15.72
N ASP A 212 0.05 -6.69 -17.03
CA ASP A 212 -0.51 -7.83 -17.76
C ASP A 212 0.24 -9.13 -17.39
N ALA A 213 1.58 -9.06 -17.30
CA ALA A 213 2.41 -10.16 -16.85
C ALA A 213 2.11 -10.52 -15.38
N THR A 214 1.99 -9.53 -14.49
CA THR A 214 1.63 -9.73 -13.08
C THR A 214 0.27 -10.40 -12.94
N GLN A 215 -0.76 -9.92 -13.64
CA GLN A 215 -2.11 -10.53 -13.59
C GLN A 215 -2.11 -11.97 -14.14
N THR A 216 -1.31 -12.22 -15.19
CA THR A 216 -1.13 -13.56 -15.76
C THR A 216 -0.44 -14.49 -14.75
N ASN A 217 0.66 -14.04 -14.14
CA ASN A 217 1.43 -14.84 -13.19
C ASN A 217 0.62 -15.13 -11.91
N LEU A 218 -0.07 -14.14 -11.34
CA LEU A 218 -1.02 -14.35 -10.23
C LEU A 218 -2.06 -15.44 -10.55
N SER A 219 -2.64 -15.40 -11.76
CA SER A 219 -3.62 -16.40 -12.19
C SER A 219 -3.02 -17.80 -12.38
N LEU A 220 -1.78 -17.90 -12.87
CA LEU A 220 -1.07 -19.17 -13.01
C LEU A 220 -0.67 -19.74 -11.65
N LEU A 221 -0.13 -18.91 -10.76
CA LEU A 221 0.28 -19.26 -9.40
C LEU A 221 -0.93 -19.69 -8.56
N ALA A 222 -2.04 -18.96 -8.59
CA ALA A 222 -3.26 -19.34 -7.87
C ALA A 222 -3.92 -20.62 -8.42
N SER A 223 -3.77 -20.91 -9.72
CA SER A 223 -4.20 -22.20 -10.30
C SER A 223 -3.27 -23.34 -9.90
N PHE A 224 -1.95 -23.10 -9.86
CA PHE A 224 -0.95 -24.07 -9.44
C PHE A 224 -1.08 -24.39 -7.95
N ALA A 225 -1.28 -23.40 -7.09
CA ALA A 225 -1.41 -23.61 -5.65
C ALA A 225 -2.64 -24.46 -5.30
N ARG A 226 -3.81 -24.17 -5.92
CA ARG A 226 -5.03 -24.99 -5.75
C ARG A 226 -4.87 -26.44 -6.22
N GLN A 227 -4.23 -26.67 -7.37
CA GLN A 227 -4.05 -28.01 -7.93
C GLN A 227 -2.83 -28.75 -7.33
N GLY A 228 -1.88 -28.01 -6.74
CA GLY A 228 -0.56 -28.44 -6.28
C GLY A 228 -0.32 -28.29 -4.78
N ARG A 229 -1.37 -28.25 -3.95
CA ARG A 229 -1.30 -27.97 -2.48
C ARG A 229 -0.21 -28.75 -1.73
N PHE A 230 -0.01 -30.01 -2.08
CA PHE A 230 0.99 -30.92 -1.52
C PHE A 230 2.45 -30.60 -1.95
N LEU A 231 2.69 -29.91 -3.08
CA LEU A 231 4.00 -29.36 -3.47
C LEU A 231 4.37 -28.19 -2.56
N LEU A 232 3.39 -27.38 -2.15
CA LEU A 232 3.57 -26.30 -1.18
C LEU A 232 3.64 -26.84 0.27
N GLY A 233 3.18 -28.07 0.49
CA GLY A 233 3.02 -28.68 1.82
C GLY A 233 1.93 -28.02 2.65
N LEU A 234 0.91 -27.44 2.01
CA LEU A 234 -0.26 -26.90 2.71
C LEU A 234 -1.04 -28.05 3.38
N PRO A 235 -1.75 -27.78 4.50
CA PRO A 235 -2.58 -28.79 5.14
C PRO A 235 -3.67 -29.29 4.18
N LEU A 236 -4.06 -30.54 4.36
CA LEU A 236 -5.07 -31.23 3.57
C LEU A 236 -6.12 -31.75 4.56
N THR A 237 -7.40 -31.55 4.24
CA THR A 237 -8.51 -31.65 5.19
C THR A 237 -8.78 -33.08 5.67
N ASP A 238 -8.34 -34.08 4.90
CA ASP A 238 -8.27 -35.50 5.27
C ASP A 238 -6.83 -35.98 5.03
N GLN A 239 -6.30 -36.81 5.94
CA GLN A 239 -4.88 -37.17 5.97
C GLN A 239 -4.57 -38.48 5.22
N ASP A 240 -5.34 -39.55 5.44
CA ASP A 240 -4.93 -40.92 5.09
C ASP A 240 -4.73 -41.16 3.58
N ILE A 241 -5.77 -40.91 2.76
CA ILE A 241 -5.74 -41.19 1.31
C ILE A 241 -4.65 -40.37 0.60
N LEU A 242 -4.46 -39.10 1.01
CA LEU A 242 -3.46 -38.24 0.39
C LEU A 242 -2.04 -38.50 0.91
N GLU A 243 -1.85 -39.11 2.09
CA GLU A 243 -0.52 -39.55 2.53
C GLU A 243 0.04 -40.66 1.65
N GLU A 244 -0.77 -41.65 1.25
CA GLU A 244 -0.33 -42.70 0.34
C GLU A 244 -0.04 -42.15 -1.06
N PHE A 245 -0.90 -41.26 -1.57
CA PHE A 245 -0.63 -40.55 -2.83
C PHE A 245 0.66 -39.72 -2.78
N MET A 246 0.90 -38.98 -1.70
CA MET A 246 2.10 -38.15 -1.53
C MET A 246 3.39 -38.98 -1.49
N LYS A 247 3.37 -40.19 -0.91
CA LYS A 247 4.52 -41.11 -0.90
C LYS A 247 4.92 -41.51 -2.32
N GLY A 248 3.95 -41.71 -3.22
CA GLY A 248 4.18 -42.09 -4.62
C GLY A 248 4.71 -40.98 -5.56
N LEU A 249 4.85 -39.73 -5.08
CA LEU A 249 5.20 -38.56 -5.91
C LEU A 249 6.68 -38.13 -5.84
N ASN A 250 7.51 -38.76 -4.99
CA ASN A 250 8.97 -38.53 -4.90
C ASN A 250 9.44 -37.07 -4.62
N ILE A 251 8.58 -36.23 -4.05
CA ILE A 251 8.88 -34.80 -3.81
C ILE A 251 9.84 -34.62 -2.63
N THR A 252 10.96 -33.93 -2.83
CA THR A 252 11.94 -33.71 -1.75
C THR A 252 11.48 -32.62 -0.75
N PRO A 253 11.90 -32.66 0.52
CA PRO A 253 11.57 -31.61 1.49
C PRO A 253 12.11 -30.24 1.07
N ASP A 254 13.27 -30.19 0.40
CA ASP A 254 13.86 -28.95 -0.12
C ASP A 254 13.04 -28.34 -1.26
N GLN A 255 12.43 -29.17 -2.13
CA GLN A 255 11.48 -28.68 -3.14
C GLN A 255 10.24 -28.06 -2.47
N LYS A 256 9.65 -28.72 -1.45
CA LYS A 256 8.50 -28.15 -0.72
C LYS A 256 8.84 -26.82 -0.05
N LYS A 257 10.04 -26.74 0.55
CA LYS A 257 10.60 -25.52 1.15
C LYS A 257 10.86 -24.42 0.11
N PHE A 258 11.34 -24.77 -1.08
CA PHE A 258 11.50 -23.84 -2.20
C PHE A 258 10.15 -23.27 -2.64
N PHE A 259 9.16 -24.13 -2.95
CA PHE A 259 7.85 -23.68 -3.43
C PHE A 259 7.19 -22.75 -2.42
N ARG A 260 7.14 -23.12 -1.13
CA ARG A 260 6.59 -22.25 -0.08
C ARG A 260 7.30 -20.90 0.00
N LYS A 261 8.64 -20.88 -0.03
CA LYS A 261 9.40 -19.62 0.04
C LYS A 261 9.15 -18.75 -1.20
N ALA A 262 9.15 -19.33 -2.40
CA ALA A 262 8.93 -18.60 -3.64
C ALA A 262 7.53 -17.95 -3.68
N PHE A 263 6.50 -18.70 -3.30
CA PHE A 263 5.12 -18.19 -3.21
C PHE A 263 4.97 -17.10 -2.14
N GLN A 264 5.53 -17.28 -0.94
CA GLN A 264 5.49 -16.26 0.12
C GLN A 264 6.19 -14.97 -0.32
N THR A 265 7.45 -15.05 -0.78
CA THR A 265 8.23 -13.87 -1.19
C THR A 265 7.59 -13.13 -2.37
N TYR A 266 6.92 -13.84 -3.29
CA TYR A 266 6.13 -13.19 -4.34
C TYR A 266 4.86 -12.55 -3.79
N TYR A 267 4.10 -13.24 -2.93
CA TYR A 267 2.89 -12.71 -2.30
C TYR A 267 3.17 -11.40 -1.55
N ASP A 268 4.20 -11.38 -0.71
CA ASP A 268 4.62 -10.19 0.04
C ASP A 268 4.92 -9.02 -0.92
N ALA A 269 5.68 -9.25 -1.99
CA ALA A 269 6.03 -8.24 -2.97
C ALA A 269 4.83 -7.71 -3.80
N VAL A 270 3.82 -8.55 -4.07
CA VAL A 270 2.58 -8.09 -4.73
C VAL A 270 1.66 -7.36 -3.75
N VAL A 271 1.66 -7.73 -2.46
CA VAL A 271 0.94 -6.99 -1.41
C VAL A 271 1.54 -5.58 -1.23
N ASP A 272 2.87 -5.44 -1.24
CA ASP A 272 3.53 -4.13 -1.23
C ASP A 272 3.15 -3.28 -2.47
N LEU A 273 3.11 -3.89 -3.66
CA LEU A 273 2.65 -3.24 -4.89
C LEU A 273 1.18 -2.79 -4.80
N LEU A 274 0.30 -3.63 -4.26
CA LEU A 274 -1.12 -3.32 -4.08
C LEU A 274 -1.31 -2.17 -3.08
N GLN A 275 -0.55 -2.14 -1.98
CA GLN A 275 -0.54 -1.02 -1.03
C GLN A 275 -0.05 0.28 -1.69
N ALA A 276 0.96 0.22 -2.55
CA ALA A 276 1.45 1.37 -3.29
C ALA A 276 0.41 1.91 -4.31
N GLU A 277 -0.24 1.04 -5.09
CA GLU A 277 -1.32 1.47 -5.99
C GLU A 277 -2.51 2.05 -5.23
N HIS A 278 -2.89 1.46 -4.09
CA HIS A 278 -3.96 1.93 -3.22
C HIS A 278 -3.66 3.33 -2.65
N ALA A 279 -2.44 3.56 -2.17
CA ALA A 279 -2.01 4.88 -1.70
C ALA A 279 -2.08 5.95 -2.81
N ILE A 280 -1.73 5.60 -4.05
CA ILE A 280 -1.81 6.50 -5.22
C ILE A 280 -3.26 6.81 -5.59
N LEU A 281 -4.18 5.85 -5.48
CA LEU A 281 -5.62 6.06 -5.70
C LEU A 281 -6.20 7.01 -4.63
N ASN A 282 -5.90 6.76 -3.35
CA ASN A 282 -6.45 7.57 -2.25
C ASN A 282 -5.87 9.00 -2.21
N ALA A 283 -4.68 9.21 -2.80
CA ALA A 283 -4.00 10.50 -2.92
C ALA A 283 -4.40 11.35 -4.14
N LYS A 284 -5.35 10.92 -4.99
CA LYS A 284 -5.78 11.67 -6.20
C LYS A 284 -7.20 12.20 -6.10
N GLY A 285 -7.33 13.43 -5.58
CA GLY A 285 -8.57 14.20 -5.53
C GLY A 285 -8.96 14.84 -6.86
N GLU A 286 -9.45 14.01 -7.79
CA GLU A 286 -10.03 14.35 -9.10
C GLU A 286 -9.07 14.86 -10.20
N LEU A 287 -9.67 15.05 -11.40
CA LEU A 287 -9.09 14.65 -12.68
C LEU A 287 -9.80 15.40 -13.82
N SER A 288 -9.05 15.99 -14.76
CA SER A 288 -9.52 16.32 -16.12
C SER A 288 -10.05 15.08 -16.85
N GLU A 289 -10.87 15.17 -17.89
CA GLU A 289 -11.40 14.01 -18.66
C GLU A 289 -10.30 13.02 -19.09
N GLU A 290 -9.15 13.54 -19.55
CA GLU A 290 -7.99 12.74 -19.94
C GLU A 290 -7.42 11.96 -18.74
N ASN A 291 -7.39 12.59 -17.57
CA ASN A 291 -7.01 12.00 -16.28
C ASN A 291 -8.10 11.07 -15.71
N ALA A 292 -9.39 11.31 -16.01
CA ALA A 292 -10.49 10.42 -15.64
C ALA A 292 -10.31 9.06 -16.34
N SER A 293 -9.91 9.09 -17.63
CA SER A 293 -9.55 7.88 -18.36
C SER A 293 -8.35 7.13 -17.75
N SER A 294 -7.36 7.86 -17.20
CA SER A 294 -6.13 7.24 -16.66
C SER A 294 -6.33 6.71 -15.23
N TYR A 295 -7.13 7.39 -14.40
CA TYR A 295 -7.57 6.88 -13.10
C TYR A 295 -8.48 5.67 -13.23
N GLU A 296 -9.44 5.67 -14.15
CA GLU A 296 -10.33 4.52 -14.32
C GLU A 296 -9.57 3.29 -14.86
N LYS A 297 -8.50 3.48 -15.66
CA LYS A 297 -7.51 2.43 -16.00
C LYS A 297 -6.69 1.98 -14.79
N LEU A 298 -6.21 2.92 -13.96
CA LEU A 298 -5.44 2.63 -12.74
C LEU A 298 -6.29 1.80 -11.77
N ARG A 299 -7.50 2.25 -11.46
CA ARG A 299 -8.51 1.63 -10.60
C ARG A 299 -8.95 0.25 -11.10
N LYS A 300 -9.40 0.11 -12.36
CA LYS A 300 -9.78 -1.21 -12.92
C LYS A 300 -8.66 -2.23 -12.79
N SER A 301 -7.41 -1.79 -12.91
CA SER A 301 -6.24 -2.66 -12.76
C SER A 301 -5.86 -2.91 -11.29
N HIS A 302 -6.02 -1.95 -10.37
CA HIS A 302 -5.95 -2.18 -8.93
C HIS A 302 -7.00 -3.21 -8.48
N ASP A 303 -8.23 -3.11 -8.97
CA ASP A 303 -9.33 -4.01 -8.63
C ASP A 303 -9.09 -5.43 -9.20
N ASN A 304 -8.46 -5.53 -10.37
CA ASN A 304 -7.99 -6.80 -10.92
C ASN A 304 -6.80 -7.38 -10.13
N LEU A 305 -5.84 -6.54 -9.72
CA LEU A 305 -4.68 -6.92 -8.91
C LEU A 305 -5.12 -7.42 -7.53
N SER A 306 -6.00 -6.67 -6.85
CA SER A 306 -6.63 -7.04 -5.57
C SER A 306 -7.36 -8.39 -5.66
N ARG A 307 -8.13 -8.62 -6.73
CA ARG A 307 -8.76 -9.92 -7.00
C ARG A 307 -7.72 -11.04 -7.23
N GLY A 308 -6.62 -10.74 -7.93
CA GLY A 308 -5.52 -11.67 -8.18
C GLY A 308 -4.77 -12.06 -6.90
N VAL A 309 -4.43 -11.09 -6.05
CA VAL A 309 -3.81 -11.29 -4.74
C VAL A 309 -4.74 -12.05 -3.80
N SER A 310 -6.02 -11.70 -3.77
CA SER A 310 -7.02 -12.40 -2.93
C SER A 310 -7.19 -13.86 -3.32
N SER A 311 -7.27 -14.18 -4.62
CA SER A 311 -7.35 -15.58 -5.08
C SER A 311 -6.02 -16.35 -4.95
N LEU A 312 -4.88 -15.65 -4.83
CA LEU A 312 -3.62 -16.27 -4.44
C LEU A 312 -3.56 -16.55 -2.93
N ALA A 313 -4.04 -15.63 -2.08
CA ALA A 313 -4.14 -15.83 -0.64
C ALA A 313 -5.04 -17.03 -0.30
N GLU A 314 -6.24 -17.05 -0.87
CA GLU A 314 -7.20 -18.17 -0.82
C GLU A 314 -6.54 -19.49 -1.23
N ALA A 315 -5.80 -19.51 -2.33
CA ALA A 315 -5.10 -20.70 -2.83
C ALA A 315 -3.92 -21.15 -1.96
N LEU A 316 -3.47 -20.31 -1.01
CA LEU A 316 -2.38 -20.56 -0.06
C LEU A 316 -2.87 -20.81 1.39
N ASP A 317 -4.19 -20.90 1.61
CA ASP A 317 -4.83 -20.91 2.94
C ASP A 317 -4.50 -19.68 3.81
N MET A 318 -4.18 -18.56 3.16
CA MET A 318 -3.87 -17.28 3.81
C MET A 318 -5.10 -16.37 3.78
N GLN A 319 -5.27 -15.54 4.81
CA GLN A 319 -6.24 -14.44 4.73
C GLN A 319 -5.81 -13.42 3.67
N PRO A 320 -6.75 -12.88 2.86
CA PRO A 320 -6.46 -11.81 1.91
C PRO A 320 -5.94 -10.56 2.66
N PRO A 321 -5.16 -9.69 2.00
CA PRO A 321 -4.56 -8.55 2.67
C PRO A 321 -5.66 -7.58 3.14
N VAL A 322 -5.69 -7.33 4.45
CA VAL A 322 -6.61 -6.33 5.04
C VAL A 322 -6.15 -4.94 4.63
N MET A 323 -6.66 -4.46 3.51
CA MET A 323 -6.56 -3.07 3.11
C MET A 323 -7.27 -2.20 4.17
N PRO A 324 -6.78 -1.00 4.50
CA PRO A 324 -7.50 -0.10 5.39
C PRO A 324 -8.90 0.20 4.85
N GLU A 325 -9.95 -0.03 5.64
CA GLU A 325 -11.33 0.27 5.22
C GLU A 325 -11.59 1.78 5.19
N ASP A 326 -11.17 2.42 4.10
CA ASP A 326 -11.68 3.72 3.70
C ASP A 326 -13.14 3.57 3.23
N GLY A 327 -14.09 3.64 4.19
CA GLY A 327 -15.53 3.90 3.97
C GLY A 327 -15.80 5.30 3.42
N HIS A 328 -14.90 5.77 2.56
CA HIS A 328 -14.56 7.15 2.24
C HIS A 328 -14.15 7.31 0.78
N THR A 329 -14.46 6.33 -0.09
CA THR A 329 -14.67 6.65 -1.50
C THR A 329 -15.89 7.57 -1.59
N THR A 330 -15.64 8.86 -1.83
CA THR A 330 -16.68 9.76 -2.32
C THR A 330 -17.13 9.18 -3.66
N ARG A 331 -18.24 8.43 -3.67
CA ARG A 331 -18.76 7.79 -4.87
C ARG A 331 -19.14 8.88 -5.86
N VAL A 332 -18.24 9.15 -6.82
CA VAL A 332 -18.51 10.01 -7.96
C VAL A 332 -19.58 9.32 -8.80
N THR A 333 -20.83 9.59 -8.46
CA THR A 333 -21.98 9.29 -9.31
C THR A 333 -21.92 10.26 -10.48
N SER A 334 -21.65 9.77 -11.68
CA SER A 334 -22.04 10.47 -12.90
C SER A 334 -23.55 10.69 -12.84
N GLY A 335 -23.95 11.91 -12.48
CA GLY A 335 -25.29 12.41 -12.70
C GLY A 335 -25.32 12.99 -14.11
N GLU A 336 -26.16 12.44 -14.97
CA GLU A 336 -26.33 12.94 -16.34
C GLU A 336 -27.05 14.30 -16.35
N ASP A 337 -26.69 15.13 -17.33
CA ASP A 337 -27.39 16.30 -17.84
C ASP A 337 -28.15 17.24 -16.89
N VAL A 338 -27.47 18.33 -16.52
CA VAL A 338 -28.03 19.68 -16.78
C VAL A 338 -26.96 20.53 -17.49
N LEU A 339 -27.12 20.72 -18.79
CA LEU A 339 -26.21 21.55 -19.60
C LEU A 339 -26.49 23.06 -19.40
N SER A 340 -25.43 23.84 -19.18
CA SER A 340 -25.40 25.27 -19.53
C SER A 340 -23.98 25.68 -19.95
N PRO A 341 -23.72 26.04 -21.21
CA PRO A 341 -22.37 26.28 -21.70
C PRO A 341 -21.90 27.72 -21.44
N VAL A 342 -20.80 27.88 -20.69
CA VAL A 342 -19.97 29.09 -20.70
C VAL A 342 -18.54 28.70 -21.05
N ALA A 343 -18.29 28.55 -22.36
CA ALA A 343 -16.93 28.39 -22.87
C ALA A 343 -16.18 29.73 -22.74
N GLY A 344 -15.30 29.85 -21.75
CA GLY A 344 -14.90 31.15 -21.21
C GLY A 344 -13.52 31.26 -20.58
N LYS A 345 -12.51 30.58 -21.14
CA LYS A 345 -11.10 31.04 -21.20
C LYS A 345 -10.54 31.74 -19.93
N ASP A 346 -9.68 31.03 -19.18
CA ASP A 346 -8.23 31.24 -19.31
C ASP A 346 -7.42 30.14 -18.59
N SER A 347 -6.13 30.00 -18.94
CA SER A 347 -5.18 29.16 -18.22
C SER A 347 -4.76 29.85 -16.92
N SER A 348 -5.47 29.58 -15.82
CA SER A 348 -5.15 30.13 -14.51
C SER A 348 -3.77 29.64 -14.04
N ALA A 349 -2.82 30.56 -13.87
CA ALA A 349 -1.50 30.25 -13.33
C ALA A 349 -1.65 29.55 -11.97
N LEU A 350 -0.86 28.49 -11.75
CA LEU A 350 -0.94 27.62 -10.57
C LEU A 350 -0.76 28.46 -9.30
N GLU A 351 -1.86 28.62 -8.53
CA GLU A 351 -1.88 29.53 -7.39
C GLU A 351 -0.91 29.04 -6.31
N ALA A 352 -0.08 29.94 -5.78
CA ALA A 352 0.96 29.57 -4.83
C ALA A 352 0.37 28.88 -3.58
N LEU A 353 0.84 27.66 -3.29
CA LEU A 353 0.38 26.84 -2.16
C LEU A 353 0.37 27.61 -0.83
N TRP A 354 1.36 28.50 -0.66
CA TRP A 354 1.51 29.40 0.48
C TRP A 354 1.36 30.85 0.02
N ASP A 355 0.71 31.68 0.84
CA ASP A 355 0.43 33.09 0.51
C ASP A 355 1.69 33.99 0.52
N ASP A 356 2.77 33.54 1.16
CA ASP A 356 4.02 34.27 1.29
C ASP A 356 5.25 33.33 1.38
N GLU A 357 6.45 33.91 1.50
CA GLU A 357 7.72 33.17 1.55
C GLU A 357 8.07 32.67 2.96
N ASP A 358 7.80 33.47 3.99
CA ASP A 358 8.17 33.18 5.38
C ASP A 358 7.34 32.00 5.92
N THR A 359 6.04 31.99 5.61
CA THR A 359 5.12 30.87 5.85
C THR A 359 5.61 29.60 5.14
N ARG A 360 6.05 29.68 3.88
CA ARG A 360 6.59 28.52 3.16
C ARG A 360 7.86 27.99 3.81
N ALA A 361 8.80 28.88 4.15
CA ALA A 361 10.01 28.51 4.87
C ALA A 361 9.70 27.89 6.26
N PHE A 362 8.60 28.28 6.91
CA PHE A 362 8.17 27.69 8.17
C PHE A 362 7.67 26.23 8.04
N TYR A 363 7.02 25.84 6.95
CA TYR A 363 6.53 24.47 6.76
C TYR A 363 7.48 23.56 5.95
N GLU A 364 8.23 24.12 4.99
CA GLU A 364 9.04 23.33 4.04
C GLU A 364 10.54 23.33 4.37
N CYS A 365 11.09 24.42 4.93
CA CYS A 365 12.50 24.51 5.31
C CYS A 365 12.73 24.09 6.77
N LEU A 366 12.73 22.78 7.02
CA LEU A 366 13.14 22.18 8.31
C LEU A 366 14.68 22.17 8.44
N PRO A 367 15.26 22.30 9.65
CA PRO A 367 16.71 22.24 9.84
C PRO A 367 17.21 20.79 9.74
N ASP A 368 18.33 20.57 9.04
CA ASP A 368 18.98 19.26 8.99
C ASP A 368 19.71 18.96 10.31
N LEU A 369 19.08 18.14 11.16
CA LEU A 369 19.65 17.73 12.44
C LEU A 369 20.99 16.99 12.30
N ARG A 370 21.29 16.35 11.15
CA ARG A 370 22.57 15.66 10.93
C ARG A 370 23.76 16.63 10.81
N ALA A 371 23.51 17.87 10.39
CA ALA A 371 24.52 18.92 10.37
C ALA A 371 24.87 19.47 11.77
N PHE A 372 23.98 19.28 12.76
CA PHE A 372 24.11 19.84 14.10
C PHE A 372 24.31 18.78 15.20
N VAL A 373 24.03 17.50 14.94
CA VAL A 373 24.00 16.43 15.95
C VAL A 373 24.65 15.14 15.41
N PRO A 374 25.61 14.52 16.14
CA PRO A 374 26.18 13.23 15.76
C PRO A 374 25.14 12.11 15.59
N ALA A 375 25.27 11.31 14.52
CA ALA A 375 24.30 10.25 14.15
C ALA A 375 23.99 9.24 15.27
N VAL A 376 24.97 8.94 16.13
CA VAL A 376 24.81 8.07 17.32
C VAL A 376 23.72 8.59 18.26
N LEU A 377 23.59 9.91 18.44
CA LEU A 377 22.55 10.53 19.27
C LEU A 377 21.20 10.61 18.56
N LEU A 378 21.17 10.59 17.23
CA LEU A 378 19.94 10.52 16.44
C LEU A 378 19.33 9.10 16.45
N GLY A 379 20.12 8.08 16.81
CA GLY A 379 19.68 6.70 16.96
C GLY A 379 19.90 5.82 15.73
N GLU A 380 20.76 6.26 14.81
CA GLU A 380 21.21 5.46 13.68
C GLU A 380 22.33 4.51 14.13
N ALA A 381 21.99 3.23 14.31
CA ALA A 381 22.98 2.16 14.46
C ALA A 381 23.39 1.69 13.05
N GLU A 382 24.67 1.78 12.72
CA GLU A 382 25.19 1.47 11.37
C GLU A 382 24.94 0.00 10.97
N PRO A 383 24.23 -0.27 9.85
CA PRO A 383 24.47 -1.47 9.08
C PRO A 383 25.78 -1.29 8.30
N LYS A 384 26.80 -2.09 8.60
CA LYS A 384 28.07 -2.07 7.83
C LYS A 384 27.80 -2.33 6.35
N LEU A 385 28.01 -1.34 5.50
CA LEU A 385 28.02 -1.48 4.05
C LEU A 385 29.39 -1.10 3.50
N THR A 386 29.94 -1.98 2.67
CA THR A 386 31.28 -1.85 2.08
C THR A 386 31.23 -0.89 0.90
N GLU A 387 31.84 0.29 1.02
CA GLU A 387 32.00 1.19 -0.13
C GLU A 387 33.04 0.64 -1.13
N GLN A 388 32.57 0.29 -2.33
CA GLN A 388 33.43 0.25 -3.53
C GLN A 388 33.26 1.57 -4.30
N SER A 389 34.10 2.55 -4.01
CA SER A 389 34.12 3.81 -4.76
C SER A 389 34.90 3.65 -6.08
N SER A 390 34.21 3.62 -7.21
CA SER A 390 34.86 3.72 -8.52
C SER A 390 35.29 5.17 -8.80
N LYS A 391 36.60 5.44 -8.81
CA LYS A 391 37.17 6.68 -9.37
C LYS A 391 38.07 6.37 -10.56
N THR A 392 37.92 7.17 -11.61
CA THR A 392 38.76 7.12 -12.82
C THR A 392 40.16 7.69 -12.54
N GLN A 393 41.12 7.28 -13.36
CA GLN A 393 42.56 7.50 -13.22
C GLN A 393 42.98 8.98 -13.15
N GLU A 394 44.03 9.26 -12.36
CA GLU A 394 45.29 9.83 -12.85
C GLU A 394 46.46 9.35 -11.95
N VAL A 395 47.69 9.37 -12.49
CA VAL A 395 48.93 8.65 -12.04
C VAL A 395 50.12 9.48 -12.58
N PRO A 396 51.37 9.53 -12.01
CA PRO A 396 52.06 8.72 -10.96
C PRO A 396 52.33 9.53 -9.64
N SER A 397 53.16 9.13 -8.64
CA SER A 397 54.41 8.34 -8.67
C SER A 397 54.83 7.62 -7.37
N ASP A 398 55.36 6.41 -7.60
CA ASP A 398 56.52 5.74 -6.99
C ASP A 398 56.60 5.20 -5.55
N THR A 399 57.24 4.02 -5.49
CA THR A 399 57.90 3.33 -4.36
C THR A 399 57.05 2.69 -3.24
N ALA A 400 57.32 1.39 -3.02
CA ALA A 400 56.93 0.53 -1.89
C ALA A 400 58.24 0.10 -1.14
N PRO A 401 58.35 -0.97 -0.32
CA PRO A 401 57.36 -1.97 0.15
C PRO A 401 57.49 -2.36 1.66
N GLU A 402 56.94 -3.52 2.04
CA GLU A 402 57.25 -4.35 3.25
C GLU A 402 56.79 -3.82 4.64
N SER A 403 56.51 -4.64 5.67
CA SER A 403 56.41 -6.12 5.88
C SER A 403 55.44 -6.37 7.08
N ASP A 404 54.51 -7.36 7.09
CA ASP A 404 54.60 -8.81 7.41
C ASP A 404 54.29 -9.21 8.89
N LYS A 405 53.77 -10.44 9.08
CA LYS A 405 53.61 -11.28 10.29
C LYS A 405 52.76 -10.85 11.52
N GLY A 406 51.63 -11.56 11.66
CA GLY A 406 51.29 -12.41 12.84
C GLY A 406 50.73 -11.77 14.12
N GLN A 407 50.22 -12.54 15.10
CA GLN A 407 49.68 -13.92 15.10
C GLN A 407 48.95 -14.20 16.45
N ILE A 408 47.84 -14.95 16.41
CA ILE A 408 47.30 -15.85 17.46
C ILE A 408 47.16 -15.33 18.92
N ALA A 409 45.90 -15.22 19.37
CA ALA A 409 45.49 -15.49 20.76
C ALA A 409 44.06 -16.07 20.81
N THR A 410 43.62 -16.53 21.99
CA THR A 410 42.68 -17.67 22.18
C THR A 410 41.84 -17.50 23.47
N GLN A 411 40.87 -18.41 23.69
CA GLN A 411 40.02 -18.64 24.89
C GLN A 411 38.73 -17.78 24.94
N GLU A 412 37.49 -18.30 24.96
CA GLU A 412 36.84 -19.38 25.75
C GLU A 412 36.48 -18.90 27.18
N SER A 413 35.23 -18.50 27.50
CA SER A 413 33.98 -19.28 27.77
C SER A 413 33.87 -19.74 29.25
N PRO A 414 32.73 -20.29 29.74
CA PRO A 414 31.29 -19.96 29.60
C PRO A 414 30.78 -19.24 30.91
N GLU A 415 29.51 -19.14 31.36
CA GLU A 415 28.47 -20.16 31.68
C GLU A 415 27.02 -19.61 31.84
N VAL A 416 26.11 -20.58 32.00
CA VAL A 416 24.65 -20.68 31.84
C VAL A 416 23.70 -20.09 32.91
N SER A 417 22.49 -19.71 32.42
CA SER A 417 21.16 -19.90 33.07
C SER A 417 20.81 -19.08 34.36
N ALA A 418 19.55 -18.98 34.81
CA ALA A 418 18.30 -19.69 34.45
C ALA A 418 17.02 -18.81 34.51
N ASP A 419 15.86 -19.42 34.21
CA ASP A 419 14.52 -18.83 34.12
C ASP A 419 13.78 -18.66 35.47
N SER A 420 12.80 -17.75 35.53
CA SER A 420 11.58 -17.83 36.35
C SER A 420 10.59 -16.70 36.01
N GLY A 421 9.38 -17.03 35.56
CA GLY A 421 8.30 -16.07 35.31
C GLY A 421 7.22 -16.02 36.41
N ILE A 422 6.44 -14.92 36.46
CA ILE A 422 5.20 -14.80 37.27
C ILE A 422 4.11 -14.14 36.41
N VAL A 423 2.89 -14.69 36.50
CA VAL A 423 1.65 -14.17 35.89
C VAL A 423 0.75 -13.60 36.97
N LEU A 424 0.06 -12.49 36.71
CA LEU A 424 -1.21 -12.13 37.38
C LEU A 424 -2.16 -11.43 36.39
N GLU A 425 -3.46 -11.63 36.62
CA GLU A 425 -4.57 -11.22 35.74
C GLU A 425 -5.30 -9.94 36.23
N ASP A 426 -6.30 -9.50 35.47
CA ASP A 426 -7.16 -8.35 35.75
C ASP A 426 -7.98 -8.45 37.05
N LYS A 427 -8.35 -7.27 37.60
CA LYS A 427 -9.77 -7.03 37.96
C LYS A 427 -10.17 -5.55 38.05
N ASP A 428 -11.48 -5.37 38.04
CA ASP A 428 -12.20 -4.16 37.64
C ASP A 428 -12.76 -3.35 38.84
N GLY A 429 -13.10 -2.08 38.59
CA GLY A 429 -14.18 -1.39 39.29
C GLY A 429 -13.80 -0.38 40.39
N LYS A 430 -14.16 0.89 40.15
CA LYS A 430 -15.36 1.55 40.77
C LYS A 430 -15.12 3.01 41.18
N ASP A 431 -16.08 3.87 40.87
CA ASP A 431 -16.11 5.28 41.27
C ASP A 431 -16.20 5.48 42.79
N LYS A 432 -15.66 6.60 43.31
CA LYS A 432 -16.54 7.72 43.71
C LYS A 432 -15.84 9.04 44.03
N ASP A 433 -16.65 10.09 43.95
CA ASP A 433 -16.37 11.49 44.22
C ASP A 433 -15.78 11.74 45.62
N LYS A 434 -14.94 12.79 45.75
CA LYS A 434 -15.42 14.06 46.33
C LYS A 434 -14.42 15.22 46.29
N GLU A 435 -15.00 16.42 46.30
CA GLU A 435 -14.41 17.71 46.69
C GLU A 435 -14.09 17.69 48.22
N GLU A 436 -13.44 18.65 48.87
CA GLU A 436 -13.41 20.09 48.64
C GLU A 436 -12.29 20.77 49.48
N LYS A 437 -11.89 21.98 49.07
CA LYS A 437 -11.39 23.13 49.87
C LYS A 437 -10.19 23.05 50.82
N ASP A 438 -9.44 24.14 50.71
CA ASP A 438 -8.48 24.73 51.64
C ASP A 438 -8.83 24.72 53.13
N LYS A 439 -7.77 24.81 53.95
CA LYS A 439 -7.82 25.50 55.25
C LYS A 439 -6.46 26.08 55.61
N GLU A 440 -6.36 27.42 55.60
CA GLU A 440 -5.26 28.12 56.24
C GLU A 440 -5.31 27.97 57.77
N LYS A 441 -4.12 27.85 58.39
CA LYS A 441 -3.71 28.70 59.51
C LYS A 441 -2.22 28.53 59.80
N GLY A 442 -1.45 29.62 59.64
CA GLY A 442 0.00 29.62 59.83
C GLY A 442 0.45 29.94 61.26
N LYS A 443 1.76 30.16 61.40
CA LYS A 443 2.40 30.81 62.55
C LYS A 443 3.73 31.43 62.12
N GLU A 444 3.96 32.68 62.49
CA GLU A 444 5.16 33.44 62.16
C GLU A 444 6.34 33.09 63.09
N LYS A 445 7.57 33.35 62.61
CA LYS A 445 8.56 34.14 63.36
C LYS A 445 9.62 34.73 62.42
N ASP A 446 10.38 35.68 62.96
CA ASP A 446 10.84 36.88 62.25
C ASP A 446 12.39 37.11 62.33
N ALA A 447 12.86 38.21 61.74
CA ALA A 447 14.15 38.91 61.91
C ALA A 447 15.33 38.56 60.98
N GLU A 448 15.30 39.19 59.80
CA GLU A 448 16.37 39.96 59.12
C GLU A 448 17.88 39.69 59.37
N ARG A 449 18.66 39.71 58.27
CA ARG A 449 19.57 40.84 57.94
C ARG A 449 20.04 40.84 56.47
N ARG A 450 20.36 42.03 55.94
CA ARG A 450 20.85 42.27 54.57
C ARG A 450 22.33 42.68 54.55
N VAL A 451 23.07 42.29 53.50
CA VAL A 451 24.15 43.08 52.88
C VAL A 451 24.12 42.76 51.37
N GLU A 452 24.36 43.75 50.51
CA GLU A 452 24.42 43.58 49.04
C GLU A 452 25.87 43.37 48.55
N GLY A 453 26.03 42.74 47.38
CA GLY A 453 27.32 42.60 46.70
C GLY A 453 27.13 42.37 45.20
N GLU A 454 27.64 43.27 44.37
CA GLU A 454 27.41 43.29 42.92
C GLU A 454 28.68 42.87 42.14
N LYS A 455 28.51 42.09 41.05
CA LYS A 455 29.54 41.66 40.08
C LYS A 455 30.60 40.69 40.67
N ASP A 456 31.18 39.75 39.92
CA ASP A 456 31.49 39.75 38.49
C ASP A 456 31.19 38.39 37.78
N ARG A 457 31.66 38.25 36.54
CA ARG A 457 31.27 37.24 35.55
C ARG A 457 31.97 35.88 35.71
N THR A 458 31.16 34.83 35.91
CA THR A 458 31.37 33.54 35.21
C THR A 458 30.07 32.72 35.26
N LYS A 459 29.26 32.78 34.18
CA LYS A 459 28.13 31.84 34.03
C LYS A 459 28.66 30.48 33.59
N GLY A 460 28.82 29.57 34.54
CA GLY A 460 28.95 28.14 34.26
C GLY A 460 27.68 27.56 33.62
N LEU A 461 27.81 26.39 32.97
CA LEU A 461 26.69 25.69 32.36
C LEU A 461 26.04 24.75 33.39
N ASP A 462 25.00 25.21 34.07
CA ASP A 462 24.26 24.38 35.04
C ASP A 462 23.01 23.72 34.43
N GLY A 463 23.02 22.38 34.37
CA GLY A 463 21.81 21.56 34.45
C GLY A 463 20.97 21.35 33.18
N THR A 464 21.50 20.66 32.16
CA THR A 464 20.74 20.16 30.99
C THR A 464 19.78 19.00 31.33
N ASN A 465 18.76 19.26 32.15
CA ASN A 465 17.67 18.31 32.45
C ASN A 465 16.47 18.53 31.50
N LEU A 466 15.81 17.43 31.09
CA LEU A 466 14.63 17.46 30.22
C LEU A 466 13.51 18.33 30.80
N GLU A 467 13.30 18.34 32.12
CA GLU A 467 12.24 19.17 32.72
C GLU A 467 12.46 20.67 32.48
N GLY A 468 13.72 21.14 32.42
CA GLY A 468 14.05 22.52 32.07
C GLY A 468 13.78 22.85 30.60
N LEU A 469 13.98 21.87 29.70
CA LEU A 469 13.60 21.97 28.29
C LEU A 469 12.08 22.00 28.12
N LEU A 470 11.34 21.16 28.86
CA LEU A 470 9.88 21.16 28.86
C LEU A 470 9.29 22.44 29.46
N HIS A 471 9.93 23.05 30.46
CA HIS A 471 9.54 24.36 30.99
C HIS A 471 9.81 25.51 30.01
N ARG A 472 10.81 25.40 29.13
CA ARG A 472 11.06 26.37 28.05
C ARG A 472 10.10 26.22 26.87
N LEU A 473 9.54 25.03 26.64
CA LEU A 473 8.70 24.70 25.48
C LEU A 473 7.49 25.67 25.27
N PRO A 474 6.78 26.18 26.29
CA PRO A 474 5.71 27.18 26.10
C PRO A 474 6.20 28.58 25.71
N SER A 475 7.51 28.86 25.81
CA SER A 475 8.11 30.14 25.39
C SER A 475 8.66 30.14 23.96
N CYS A 476 8.62 28.99 23.27
CA CYS A 476 9.12 28.84 21.90
C CYS A 476 8.11 29.34 20.85
N VAL A 477 7.88 30.66 20.84
CA VAL A 477 6.98 31.39 19.92
C VAL A 477 7.68 31.91 18.66
N SER A 478 8.81 31.33 18.27
CA SER A 478 9.49 31.64 17.00
C SER A 478 10.13 30.40 16.38
N ARG A 479 10.33 30.42 15.06
CA ARG A 479 10.98 29.34 14.29
C ARG A 479 12.33 28.98 14.88
N ASP A 480 13.17 29.99 15.10
CA ASP A 480 14.56 29.77 15.49
C ASP A 480 14.67 29.28 16.95
N LEU A 481 13.75 29.71 17.83
CA LEU A 481 13.67 29.21 19.22
C LEU A 481 13.21 27.75 19.28
N ILE A 482 12.24 27.33 18.45
CA ILE A 482 11.79 25.93 18.46
C ILE A 482 12.81 25.01 17.77
N ASP A 483 13.48 25.48 16.71
CA ASP A 483 14.54 24.73 16.03
C ASP A 483 15.76 24.54 16.96
N GLN A 484 16.19 25.58 17.68
CA GLN A 484 17.24 25.49 18.69
C GLN A 484 16.88 24.49 19.79
N LEU A 485 15.66 24.58 20.35
CA LEU A 485 15.20 23.65 21.39
C LEU A 485 15.03 22.22 20.86
N THR A 486 14.78 22.05 19.56
CA THR A 486 14.77 20.75 18.88
C THR A 486 16.18 20.13 18.84
N VAL A 487 17.21 20.92 18.50
CA VAL A 487 18.61 20.48 18.55
C VAL A 487 19.02 20.14 19.99
N GLU A 488 18.69 20.99 20.97
CA GLU A 488 18.95 20.71 22.40
C GLU A 488 18.32 19.38 22.86
N PHE A 489 17.09 19.07 22.42
CA PHE A 489 16.44 17.81 22.76
C PHE A 489 17.19 16.58 22.20
N CYS A 490 17.82 16.68 21.03
CA CYS A 490 18.56 15.57 20.43
C CYS A 490 19.79 15.15 21.27
N TYR A 491 20.43 16.08 21.99
CA TYR A 491 21.47 15.76 22.98
C TYR A 491 20.93 15.09 24.25
N LEU A 492 19.61 15.20 24.52
CA LEU A 492 18.91 14.56 25.63
C LEU A 492 18.10 13.33 25.19
N ASN A 493 18.38 12.79 24.00
CA ASN A 493 17.56 11.74 23.38
C ASN A 493 17.62 10.40 24.15
N SER A 494 16.48 9.92 24.64
CA SER A 494 16.36 8.58 25.24
C SER A 494 14.96 7.99 25.07
N LYS A 495 14.81 6.66 25.19
CA LYS A 495 13.51 5.97 25.10
C LYS A 495 12.50 6.46 26.16
N SER A 496 12.97 7.00 27.28
CA SER A 496 12.14 7.64 28.31
C SER A 496 11.82 9.10 27.94
N ASN A 497 12.84 9.87 27.53
CA ASN A 497 12.71 11.29 27.24
C ASN A 497 11.83 11.55 26.01
N ARG A 498 11.90 10.69 24.98
CA ARG A 498 10.96 10.70 23.84
C ARG A 498 9.50 10.49 24.29
N LYS A 499 9.24 9.58 25.24
CA LYS A 499 7.88 9.39 25.80
C LYS A 499 7.40 10.59 26.61
N LYS A 500 8.29 11.25 27.37
CA LYS A 500 7.96 12.50 28.10
C LYS A 500 7.67 13.67 27.14
N LEU A 501 8.54 13.92 26.16
CA LEU A 501 8.36 14.98 25.17
C LEU A 501 7.05 14.82 24.40
N VAL A 502 6.74 13.61 23.91
CA VAL A 502 5.47 13.32 23.22
C VAL A 502 4.26 13.66 24.09
N ARG A 503 4.27 13.35 25.39
CA ARG A 503 3.17 13.71 26.30
C ARG A 503 3.02 15.23 26.45
N ALA A 504 4.13 15.98 26.50
CA ALA A 504 4.09 17.44 26.59
C ALA A 504 3.54 18.07 25.30
N LEU A 505 4.07 17.67 24.14
CA LEU A 505 3.65 18.17 22.83
C LEU A 505 2.15 17.92 22.56
N PHE A 506 1.60 16.78 22.99
CA PHE A 506 0.17 16.47 22.83
C PHE A 506 -0.74 16.96 23.98
N ASN A 507 -0.20 17.65 24.99
CA ASN A 507 -0.99 18.23 26.08
C ASN A 507 -0.88 19.76 26.17
N VAL A 508 -0.94 20.43 25.02
CA VAL A 508 -0.94 21.89 24.92
C VAL A 508 -2.13 22.48 25.72
N PRO A 509 -1.94 23.58 26.48
CA PRO A 509 -3.04 24.29 27.13
C PRO A 509 -4.10 24.76 26.13
N ARG A 510 -5.38 24.68 26.50
CA ARG A 510 -6.50 25.14 25.66
C ARG A 510 -6.43 26.66 25.36
N THR A 511 -5.78 27.42 26.24
CA THR A 511 -5.52 28.86 26.13
C THR A 511 -4.42 29.24 25.15
N SER A 512 -3.61 28.28 24.68
CA SER A 512 -2.33 28.54 24.01
C SER A 512 -2.24 27.81 22.67
N LEU A 513 -3.22 28.04 21.81
CA LEU A 513 -3.37 27.37 20.51
C LEU A 513 -2.35 27.88 19.47
N GLU A 514 -1.76 29.04 19.70
CA GLU A 514 -0.64 29.61 18.94
C GLU A 514 0.64 28.77 19.01
N LEU A 515 0.77 27.87 19.98
CA LEU A 515 1.92 26.97 20.11
C LEU A 515 1.86 25.78 19.13
N LEU A 516 0.69 25.45 18.57
CA LEU A 516 0.47 24.26 17.74
C LEU A 516 1.34 24.19 16.46
N PRO A 517 1.59 25.29 15.71
CA PRO A 517 2.47 25.26 14.54
C PRO A 517 3.92 24.96 14.92
N TYR A 518 4.44 25.60 15.98
CA TYR A 518 5.81 25.36 16.48
C TYR A 518 5.97 23.93 16.99
N TYR A 519 4.99 23.43 17.76
CA TYR A 519 5.04 22.06 18.27
C TYR A 519 4.95 21.03 17.13
N SER A 520 4.21 21.35 16.06
CA SER A 520 4.19 20.54 14.83
C SER A 520 5.52 20.59 14.08
N ARG A 521 6.18 21.76 14.02
CA ARG A 521 7.54 21.88 13.45
C ARG A 521 8.54 21.02 14.22
N MET A 522 8.53 21.05 15.55
CA MET A 522 9.38 20.16 16.37
C MET A 522 9.13 18.68 16.06
N VAL A 523 7.86 18.25 15.96
CA VAL A 523 7.48 16.89 15.57
C VAL A 523 8.00 16.54 14.16
N ALA A 524 7.82 17.43 13.19
CA ALA A 524 8.25 17.23 11.81
C ALA A 524 9.78 17.12 11.70
N THR A 525 10.52 18.07 12.26
CA THR A 525 11.99 18.09 12.30
C THR A 525 12.54 16.80 12.92
N LEU A 526 12.03 16.39 14.10
CA LEU A 526 12.49 15.16 14.77
C LEU A 526 12.10 13.87 14.01
N SER A 527 11.01 13.88 13.22
CA SER A 527 10.58 12.70 12.45
C SER A 527 11.57 12.31 11.34
N THR A 528 12.35 13.28 10.82
CA THR A 528 13.35 13.06 9.76
C THR A 528 14.42 12.04 10.18
N CYS A 529 14.80 12.03 11.45
CA CYS A 529 15.77 11.09 12.01
C CYS A 529 15.10 9.95 12.80
N MET A 530 14.05 10.26 13.58
CA MET A 530 13.53 9.35 14.61
C MET A 530 12.18 8.72 14.25
N LYS A 531 12.25 7.61 13.51
CA LYS A 531 11.10 6.75 13.10
C LYS A 531 10.14 6.36 14.26
N CYS A 532 10.58 6.42 15.52
CA CYS A 532 9.72 6.22 16.70
C CYS A 532 8.55 7.22 16.81
N ILE A 533 8.67 8.42 16.26
CA ILE A 533 7.65 9.48 16.38
C ILE A 533 6.41 9.16 15.54
N ASN A 534 6.57 8.48 14.41
CA ASN A 534 5.49 8.06 13.53
C ASN A 534 4.48 7.15 14.25
N HIS A 535 4.93 6.30 15.18
CA HIS A 535 4.05 5.50 16.03
C HIS A 535 3.23 6.34 17.02
N ALA A 536 3.78 7.45 17.54
CA ALA A 536 3.02 8.34 18.42
C ALA A 536 1.90 9.05 17.65
N LEU A 537 2.16 9.42 16.39
CA LEU A 537 1.18 10.02 15.48
C LEU A 537 0.03 9.06 15.16
N THR A 538 0.29 7.77 14.92
CA THR A 538 -0.76 6.74 14.77
C THR A 538 -1.66 6.64 16.02
N VAL A 539 -1.09 6.69 17.23
CA VAL A 539 -1.85 6.68 18.48
C VAL A 539 -2.69 7.94 18.64
N VAL A 540 -2.20 9.10 18.21
CA VAL A 540 -2.93 10.37 18.24
C VAL A 540 -4.06 10.41 17.20
N GLY A 541 -3.83 9.92 15.98
CA GLY A 541 -4.87 9.80 14.96
C GLY A 541 -6.06 8.95 15.43
N ARG A 542 -5.79 7.74 15.94
CA ARG A 542 -6.83 6.87 16.54
C ARG A 542 -7.55 7.53 17.72
N ARG A 543 -6.82 8.24 18.58
CA ARG A 543 -7.42 8.98 19.71
C ARG A 543 -8.35 10.09 19.23
N ILE A 544 -7.96 10.86 18.21
CA ILE A 544 -8.77 11.98 17.73
C ILE A 544 -10.01 11.47 16.98
N GLN A 545 -9.89 10.43 16.15
CA GLN A 545 -11.03 9.71 15.57
C GLN A 545 -12.03 9.26 16.66
N HIS A 546 -11.54 8.62 17.72
CA HIS A 546 -12.34 8.21 18.88
C HIS A 546 -12.95 9.39 19.67
N PHE A 547 -12.33 10.57 19.68
CA PHE A 547 -12.89 11.78 20.29
C PHE A 547 -13.91 12.49 19.41
N THR A 548 -13.79 12.44 18.08
CA THR A 548 -14.78 13.00 17.14
C THR A 548 -16.10 12.23 17.19
N HIS A 549 -16.05 10.89 17.29
CA HIS A 549 -17.27 10.06 17.39
C HIS A 549 -18.01 10.14 18.74
N LYS A 550 -17.41 10.76 19.78
CA LYS A 550 -18.09 10.96 21.08
C LYS A 550 -19.02 12.16 21.01
N LYS A 551 -20.34 11.92 21.14
CA LYS A 551 -21.39 12.97 21.13
C LYS A 551 -21.34 13.97 22.30
N ASP A 552 -20.47 13.77 23.29
CA ASP A 552 -20.25 14.69 24.41
C ASP A 552 -19.92 16.12 23.94
N GLN A 553 -20.67 17.09 24.47
CA GLN A 553 -20.52 18.51 24.20
C GLN A 553 -19.58 19.22 25.19
N MET A 554 -19.35 18.66 26.39
CA MET A 554 -18.59 19.29 27.49
C MET A 554 -17.10 19.54 27.18
N ASN A 555 -16.58 18.95 26.10
CA ASN A 555 -15.15 18.98 25.75
C ASN A 555 -14.85 19.62 24.38
N ILE A 556 -15.69 20.56 23.92
CA ILE A 556 -15.52 21.27 22.64
C ILE A 556 -14.12 21.91 22.48
N GLU A 557 -13.57 22.53 23.52
CA GLU A 557 -12.23 23.15 23.48
C GLU A 557 -11.12 22.12 23.24
N THR A 558 -11.24 20.91 23.82
CA THR A 558 -10.30 19.81 23.55
C THR A 558 -10.46 19.29 22.12
N LYS A 559 -11.69 19.20 21.59
CA LYS A 559 -11.92 18.83 20.18
C LYS A 559 -11.29 19.86 19.24
N ILE A 560 -11.48 21.15 19.49
CA ILE A 560 -10.88 22.26 18.72
C ILE A 560 -9.34 22.23 18.77
N ARG A 561 -8.74 22.14 19.96
CA ARG A 561 -7.28 22.02 20.10
C ARG A 561 -6.72 20.83 19.31
N ASN A 562 -7.36 19.67 19.45
CA ASN A 562 -6.92 18.44 18.79
C ASN A 562 -7.05 18.53 17.26
N ILE A 563 -8.16 19.10 16.74
CA ILE A 563 -8.37 19.18 15.28
C ILE A 563 -7.48 20.22 14.61
N ARG A 564 -7.22 21.35 15.28
CA ARG A 564 -6.18 22.32 14.86
C ARG A 564 -4.82 21.64 14.79
N PHE A 565 -4.45 20.84 15.80
CA PHE A 565 -3.15 20.17 15.79
C PHE A 565 -2.99 19.14 14.65
N ILE A 566 -4.07 18.45 14.25
CA ILE A 566 -4.07 17.63 13.01
C ILE A 566 -3.83 18.51 11.78
N GLY A 567 -4.49 19.66 11.67
CA GLY A 567 -4.32 20.58 10.54
C GLY A 567 -2.89 21.10 10.41
N GLU A 568 -2.24 21.42 11.53
CA GLU A 568 -0.81 21.78 11.56
C GLU A 568 0.09 20.62 11.11
N LEU A 569 -0.11 19.41 11.65
CA LEU A 569 0.65 18.23 11.25
C LEU A 569 0.42 17.83 9.78
N CYS A 570 -0.75 18.15 9.20
CA CYS A 570 -1.03 17.93 7.78
C CYS A 570 -0.24 18.90 6.89
N LYS A 571 -0.09 20.16 7.29
CA LYS A 571 0.73 21.16 6.57
C LYS A 571 2.21 20.76 6.50
N PHE A 572 2.73 20.16 7.57
CA PHE A 572 4.07 19.55 7.59
C PHE A 572 4.16 18.19 6.87
N LYS A 573 3.08 17.70 6.23
CA LYS A 573 2.98 16.39 5.56
C LYS A 573 3.24 15.18 6.49
N ILE A 574 3.07 15.39 7.80
CA ILE A 574 3.27 14.39 8.87
C ILE A 574 1.97 13.62 9.17
N ALA A 575 0.83 14.31 9.13
CA ALA A 575 -0.49 13.68 9.10
C ALA A 575 -0.94 13.51 7.63
N PRO A 576 -1.40 12.33 7.20
CA PRO A 576 -1.88 12.13 5.83
C PRO A 576 -3.21 12.86 5.61
N ALA A 577 -3.39 13.46 4.43
CA ALA A 577 -4.62 14.20 4.10
C ALA A 577 -5.90 13.36 4.24
N GLY A 578 -5.82 12.03 4.02
CA GLY A 578 -6.93 11.10 4.27
C GLY A 578 -7.50 11.19 5.70
N LEU A 579 -6.63 11.28 6.72
CA LEU A 579 -7.07 11.45 8.12
C LEU A 579 -7.84 12.77 8.33
N VAL A 580 -7.42 13.83 7.65
CA VAL A 580 -8.11 15.12 7.69
C VAL A 580 -9.49 15.02 7.03
N PHE A 581 -9.57 14.38 5.86
CA PHE A 581 -10.84 14.16 5.17
C PHE A 581 -11.79 13.24 5.97
N SER A 582 -11.30 12.20 6.64
CA SER A 582 -12.10 11.37 7.57
C SER A 582 -12.67 12.20 8.71
N CYS A 583 -11.86 13.05 9.35
CA CYS A 583 -12.32 13.90 10.45
C CYS A 583 -13.33 14.96 9.97
N LEU A 584 -13.10 15.57 8.81
CA LEU A 584 -14.03 16.53 8.21
C LEU A 584 -15.35 15.83 7.83
N LYS A 585 -15.31 14.68 7.16
CA LYS A 585 -16.49 13.90 6.78
C LYS A 585 -17.32 13.53 8.02
N ALA A 586 -16.70 13.05 9.08
CA ALA A 586 -17.40 12.73 10.34
C ALA A 586 -18.13 13.94 10.94
N CYS A 587 -17.60 15.15 10.77
CA CYS A 587 -18.27 16.38 11.20
C CYS A 587 -19.39 16.85 10.22
N LEU A 588 -19.29 16.52 8.93
CA LEU A 588 -20.31 16.84 7.91
C LEU A 588 -21.47 15.83 7.90
N ASP A 589 -21.21 14.56 8.25
CA ASP A 589 -22.24 13.52 8.37
C ASP A 589 -23.23 13.83 9.51
N ASP A 590 -22.72 14.18 10.70
CA ASP A 590 -23.50 14.72 11.83
C ASP A 590 -23.20 16.22 12.00
N PHE A 591 -23.59 17.02 10.99
CA PHE A 591 -23.42 18.47 10.99
C PHE A 591 -24.44 19.15 11.93
N THR A 592 -24.18 19.03 13.24
CA THR A 592 -24.98 19.58 14.33
C THR A 592 -24.10 20.14 15.45
N HIS A 593 -24.61 21.12 16.20
CA HIS A 593 -24.00 21.70 17.39
C HIS A 593 -22.48 21.94 17.25
N HIS A 594 -21.65 21.26 18.05
CA HIS A 594 -20.21 21.45 18.14
C HIS A 594 -19.42 20.91 16.94
N ASN A 595 -20.00 20.03 16.11
CA ASN A 595 -19.31 19.51 14.92
C ASN A 595 -19.13 20.60 13.85
N ILE A 596 -20.02 21.60 13.83
CA ILE A 596 -19.91 22.77 12.96
C ILE A 596 -18.67 23.59 13.36
N ASP A 597 -18.55 23.93 14.64
CA ASP A 597 -17.40 24.64 15.18
C ASP A 597 -16.08 23.86 14.98
N VAL A 598 -16.08 22.54 15.18
CA VAL A 598 -14.91 21.66 14.94
C VAL A 598 -14.52 21.61 13.46
N ALA A 599 -15.49 21.49 12.54
CA ALA A 599 -15.25 21.49 11.09
C ALA A 599 -14.65 22.83 10.63
N CYS A 600 -15.23 23.96 11.06
CA CYS A 600 -14.72 25.29 10.73
C CYS A 600 -13.29 25.49 11.23
N ASN A 601 -12.98 25.07 12.46
CA ASN A 601 -11.62 25.16 13.01
C ASN A 601 -10.58 24.31 12.24
N LEU A 602 -10.99 23.17 11.68
CA LEU A 602 -10.12 22.35 10.81
C LEU A 602 -9.85 23.05 9.47
N LEU A 603 -10.90 23.59 8.85
CA LEU A 603 -10.84 24.33 7.59
C LEU A 603 -9.99 25.60 7.71
N GLU A 604 -10.14 26.35 8.81
CA GLU A 604 -9.30 27.50 9.15
C GLU A 604 -7.80 27.14 9.24
N THR A 605 -7.48 25.93 9.71
CA THR A 605 -6.09 25.54 9.97
C THR A 605 -5.36 25.02 8.73
N CYS A 606 -6.02 24.19 7.91
CA CYS A 606 -5.41 23.53 6.76
C CYS A 606 -6.31 23.38 5.51
N GLY A 607 -7.56 23.83 5.55
CA GLY A 607 -8.47 23.70 4.39
C GLY A 607 -7.99 24.47 3.16
N ARG A 608 -7.39 25.65 3.36
CA ARG A 608 -6.72 26.44 2.31
C ARG A 608 -5.53 25.73 1.67
N PHE A 609 -4.70 25.08 2.48
CA PHE A 609 -3.58 24.25 2.02
C PHE A 609 -4.10 23.06 1.20
N LEU A 610 -5.07 22.31 1.72
CA LEU A 610 -5.70 21.20 1.01
C LEU A 610 -6.45 21.61 -0.27
N TYR A 611 -6.98 22.84 -0.33
CA TYR A 611 -7.63 23.40 -1.51
C TYR A 611 -6.65 23.82 -2.60
N ARG A 612 -5.41 24.20 -2.25
CA ARG A 612 -4.34 24.55 -3.22
C ARG A 612 -3.40 23.40 -3.58
N SER A 613 -3.25 22.39 -2.71
CA SER A 613 -2.49 21.18 -3.01
C SER A 613 -3.11 20.42 -4.19
N PRO A 614 -2.37 20.18 -5.30
CA PRO A 614 -2.92 19.55 -6.50
C PRO A 614 -3.37 18.10 -6.27
N GLU A 615 -2.87 17.44 -5.24
CA GLU A 615 -3.29 16.09 -4.82
C GLU A 615 -4.70 16.07 -4.21
N THR A 616 -5.13 17.16 -3.59
CA THR A 616 -6.34 17.21 -2.72
C THR A 616 -7.36 18.28 -3.11
N THR A 617 -7.01 19.20 -4.00
CA THR A 617 -7.77 20.41 -4.33
C THR A 617 -9.25 20.18 -4.63
N VAL A 618 -9.60 19.23 -5.50
CA VAL A 618 -11.00 19.04 -5.91
C VAL A 618 -11.79 18.22 -4.89
N ARG A 619 -11.15 17.21 -4.25
CA ARG A 619 -11.72 16.53 -3.06
C ARG A 619 -12.04 17.55 -1.96
N MET A 620 -11.23 18.60 -1.81
CA MET A 620 -11.48 19.72 -0.92
C MET A 620 -12.64 20.62 -1.42
N SER A 621 -12.73 20.95 -2.72
CA SER A 621 -13.88 21.69 -3.28
C SER A 621 -15.21 20.97 -3.01
N ASN A 622 -15.28 19.66 -3.26
CA ASN A 622 -16.47 18.86 -2.98
C ASN A 622 -16.88 18.89 -1.50
N MET A 623 -15.93 18.84 -0.56
CA MET A 623 -16.25 18.99 0.88
C MET A 623 -16.72 20.41 1.24
N LEU A 624 -16.17 21.45 0.59
CA LEU A 624 -16.60 22.85 0.76
C LEU A 624 -18.00 23.11 0.18
N GLU A 625 -18.36 22.45 -0.91
CA GLU A 625 -19.68 22.52 -1.53
C GLU A 625 -20.73 21.78 -0.69
N ILE A 626 -20.39 20.61 -0.15
CA ILE A 626 -21.22 19.90 0.84
C ILE A 626 -21.44 20.76 2.10
N LEU A 627 -20.39 21.41 2.62
CA LEU A 627 -20.47 22.34 3.75
C LEU A 627 -21.46 23.49 3.49
N MET A 628 -21.37 24.15 2.32
CA MET A 628 -22.28 25.24 1.95
C MET A 628 -23.72 24.75 1.70
N ARG A 629 -23.91 23.57 1.13
CA ARG A 629 -25.23 22.93 1.00
C ARG A 629 -25.83 22.62 2.38
N LEU A 630 -25.05 22.07 3.30
CA LEU A 630 -25.50 21.76 4.66
C LEU A 630 -25.88 23.02 5.42
N LYS A 631 -25.07 24.09 5.36
CA LYS A 631 -25.38 25.40 5.94
C LYS A 631 -26.77 25.91 5.49
N ASN A 632 -27.05 25.85 4.19
CA ASN A 632 -28.30 26.35 3.61
C ASN A 632 -29.53 25.46 3.92
N VAL A 633 -29.33 24.16 4.20
CA VAL A 633 -30.43 23.20 4.46
C VAL A 633 -30.70 23.00 5.96
N LYS A 634 -29.69 23.15 6.82
CA LYS A 634 -29.79 22.87 8.27
C LYS A 634 -30.36 24.03 9.10
N ASN A 635 -30.63 25.20 8.50
CA ASN A 635 -31.13 26.41 9.19
C ASN A 635 -30.29 26.76 10.43
N LEU A 636 -28.98 26.94 10.24
CA LEU A 636 -28.03 27.24 11.32
C LEU A 636 -28.37 28.57 12.02
N ASP A 637 -27.92 28.72 13.27
CA ASP A 637 -27.95 30.03 13.92
C ASP A 637 -27.05 31.05 13.18
N PRO A 638 -27.26 32.37 13.34
CA PRO A 638 -26.48 33.38 12.62
C PRO A 638 -24.97 33.30 12.89
N ARG A 639 -24.54 32.89 14.09
CA ARG A 639 -23.12 32.75 14.46
C ARG A 639 -22.48 31.60 13.69
N GLN A 640 -23.14 30.45 13.64
CA GLN A 640 -22.68 29.26 12.94
C GLN A 640 -22.76 29.44 11.41
N SER A 641 -23.79 30.12 10.90
CA SER A 641 -23.89 30.49 9.49
C SER A 641 -22.68 31.32 9.04
N THR A 642 -22.34 32.38 9.78
CA THR A 642 -21.17 33.23 9.47
C THR A 642 -19.84 32.54 9.76
N LEU A 643 -19.74 31.65 10.76
CA LEU A 643 -18.54 30.83 10.98
C LEU A 643 -18.25 29.91 9.79
N VAL A 644 -19.29 29.30 9.21
CA VAL A 644 -19.18 28.47 8.00
C VAL A 644 -18.80 29.31 6.77
N GLU A 645 -19.38 30.49 6.59
CA GLU A 645 -18.99 31.43 5.52
C GLU A 645 -17.52 31.83 5.62
N ASN A 646 -17.05 32.21 6.81
CA ASN A 646 -15.67 32.60 7.06
C ASN A 646 -14.70 31.45 6.75
N ALA A 647 -14.98 30.24 7.25
CA ALA A 647 -14.16 29.06 6.98
C ALA A 647 -14.12 28.70 5.49
N TYR A 648 -15.26 28.79 4.79
CA TYR A 648 -15.35 28.57 3.35
C TYR A 648 -14.50 29.58 2.56
N TYR A 649 -14.68 30.89 2.80
CA TYR A 649 -13.97 31.93 2.05
C TYR A 649 -12.48 32.05 2.41
N LEU A 650 -12.06 31.54 3.57
CA LEU A 650 -10.64 31.39 3.91
C LEU A 650 -9.97 30.25 3.12
N CYS A 651 -10.70 29.17 2.84
CA CYS A 651 -10.22 28.08 1.98
C CYS A 651 -10.25 28.46 0.49
N LYS A 652 -11.40 28.97 0.02
CA LYS A 652 -11.68 29.35 -1.36
C LYS A 652 -12.09 30.84 -1.41
N PRO A 653 -11.13 31.78 -1.48
CA PRO A 653 -11.44 33.20 -1.58
C PRO A 653 -12.36 33.49 -2.76
N PRO A 654 -13.28 34.46 -2.65
CA PRO A 654 -14.01 34.93 -3.82
C PRO A 654 -13.04 35.53 -4.83
N GLU A 655 -13.28 35.30 -6.12
CA GLU A 655 -12.47 35.80 -7.23
C GLU A 655 -12.48 37.33 -7.29
N ARG A 656 -11.58 37.95 -6.51
CA ARG A 656 -11.25 39.35 -6.65
C ARG A 656 -10.41 39.49 -7.90
N SER A 657 -10.97 40.10 -8.94
CA SER A 657 -10.27 40.46 -10.18
C SER A 657 -8.85 40.93 -9.86
N ALA A 658 -7.85 40.23 -10.39
CA ALA A 658 -6.45 40.42 -10.01
C ALA A 658 -6.11 41.92 -10.03
N ARG A 659 -5.55 42.42 -8.91
CA ARG A 659 -5.43 43.86 -8.63
C ARG A 659 -4.49 44.51 -9.64
N VAL A 660 -5.04 44.93 -10.79
CA VAL A 660 -4.31 45.19 -12.04
C VAL A 660 -3.09 46.04 -11.75
N SER A 661 -1.91 45.43 -11.87
CA SER A 661 -0.65 46.13 -11.74
C SER A 661 -0.59 47.14 -12.87
N LYS A 662 -0.86 48.42 -12.54
CA LYS A 662 -0.94 49.50 -13.54
C LYS A 662 0.27 49.39 -14.45
N VAL A 663 0.06 49.05 -15.73
CA VAL A 663 1.12 48.82 -16.70
C VAL A 663 1.77 50.18 -16.97
N ARG A 664 2.83 50.44 -16.22
CA ARG A 664 3.58 51.69 -16.26
C ARG A 664 4.56 51.63 -17.44
N PRO A 665 4.62 52.67 -18.29
CA PRO A 665 5.67 52.77 -19.31
C PRO A 665 7.07 52.58 -18.70
N PRO A 666 8.06 52.05 -19.45
CA PRO A 666 9.38 51.72 -18.91
C PRO A 666 10.05 52.86 -18.14
N LEU A 667 9.88 54.11 -18.59
CA LEU A 667 10.35 55.33 -17.90
C LEU A 667 9.81 55.44 -16.45
N HIS A 668 8.53 55.14 -16.23
CA HIS A 668 7.90 55.16 -14.90
C HIS A 668 8.33 53.98 -14.01
N GLN A 669 8.73 52.86 -14.60
CA GLN A 669 9.34 51.75 -13.85
C GLN A 669 10.77 52.11 -13.44
N TYR A 670 11.56 52.67 -14.36
CA TYR A 670 12.93 53.10 -14.12
C TYR A 670 13.02 54.24 -13.09
N ILE A 671 12.19 55.28 -13.19
CA ILE A 671 12.08 56.33 -12.15
C ILE A 671 11.69 55.73 -10.79
N ARG A 672 10.84 54.70 -10.75
CA ARG A 672 10.49 54.02 -9.51
C ARG A 672 11.66 53.19 -8.95
N LYS A 673 12.46 52.52 -9.79
CA LYS A 673 13.70 51.85 -9.35
C LYS A 673 14.67 52.88 -8.74
N LEU A 674 14.90 53.99 -9.45
CA LEU A 674 15.75 55.08 -8.97
C LEU A 674 15.31 55.64 -7.61
N LEU A 675 14.01 55.76 -7.34
CA LEU A 675 13.48 56.34 -6.09
C LEU A 675 13.25 55.36 -4.93
N PHE A 676 13.06 54.06 -5.21
CA PHE A 676 12.65 53.05 -4.21
C PHE A 676 13.59 51.84 -4.11
N SER A 677 14.67 51.80 -4.89
CA SER A 677 15.66 50.71 -4.86
C SER A 677 17.09 51.23 -4.93
N ASP A 678 17.34 52.22 -5.79
CA ASP A 678 18.70 52.75 -6.01
C ASP A 678 19.00 54.03 -5.21
N LEU A 679 18.05 54.52 -4.39
CA LEU A 679 18.20 55.74 -3.56
C LEU A 679 18.60 55.41 -2.11
N ASP A 680 19.90 55.47 -1.86
CA ASP A 680 20.53 55.48 -0.54
C ASP A 680 21.30 56.79 -0.26
N LYS A 681 21.83 56.95 0.98
CA LYS A 681 22.54 58.16 1.44
C LYS A 681 23.82 58.50 0.66
N SER A 682 24.42 57.54 -0.04
CA SER A 682 25.61 57.70 -0.89
C SER A 682 25.24 58.00 -2.35
N SER A 683 24.14 57.42 -2.84
CA SER A 683 23.69 57.52 -4.24
C SER A 683 22.95 58.83 -4.60
N ILE A 684 22.50 59.61 -3.61
CA ILE A 684 21.62 60.80 -3.78
C ILE A 684 22.03 61.68 -4.95
N GLU A 685 23.32 62.05 -5.07
CA GLU A 685 23.79 62.90 -6.17
C GLU A 685 23.67 62.23 -7.53
N GLN A 686 23.99 60.94 -7.63
CA GLN A 686 23.97 60.19 -8.89
C GLN A 686 22.52 59.95 -9.35
N VAL A 687 21.62 59.60 -8.42
CA VAL A 687 20.18 59.47 -8.66
C VAL A 687 19.56 60.82 -9.07
N LEU A 688 19.89 61.91 -8.38
CA LEU A 688 19.39 63.26 -8.73
C LEU A 688 19.92 63.75 -10.09
N ARG A 689 21.19 63.46 -10.44
CA ARG A 689 21.75 63.76 -11.77
C ARG A 689 21.02 63.00 -12.87
N GLN A 690 20.73 61.71 -12.66
CA GLN A 690 19.94 60.91 -13.61
C GLN A 690 18.50 61.44 -13.74
N LEU A 691 17.78 61.64 -12.63
CA LEU A 691 16.42 62.19 -12.66
C LEU A 691 16.35 63.58 -13.34
N ARG A 692 17.33 64.46 -13.10
CA ARG A 692 17.43 65.75 -13.81
C ARG A 692 17.67 65.59 -15.31
N SER A 693 18.49 64.62 -15.75
CA SER A 693 18.72 64.34 -17.16
C SER A 693 17.43 63.91 -17.88
N TYR A 694 16.67 62.99 -17.29
CA TYR A 694 15.40 62.51 -17.85
C TYR A 694 14.27 63.54 -17.78
N LEU A 695 14.23 64.42 -16.78
CA LEU A 695 13.25 65.51 -16.73
C LEU A 695 13.61 66.65 -17.69
N GLY A 696 14.88 67.06 -17.74
CA GLY A 696 15.34 68.16 -18.60
C GLY A 696 15.22 67.87 -20.10
N THR A 697 15.38 66.62 -20.51
CA THR A 697 15.23 66.21 -21.93
C THR A 697 13.77 66.23 -22.42
N ASN A 698 12.78 66.03 -21.55
CA ASN A 698 11.37 66.04 -21.93
C ASN A 698 10.77 67.46 -22.02
N VAL A 699 11.34 68.45 -21.31
CA VAL A 699 10.92 69.86 -21.43
C VAL A 699 11.16 70.42 -22.84
N SER A 700 12.19 69.94 -23.54
CA SER A 700 12.53 70.40 -24.90
C SER A 700 11.66 69.83 -26.03
N HIS A 701 10.74 68.91 -25.74
CA HIS A 701 9.86 68.28 -26.74
C HIS A 701 8.35 68.40 -26.43
N THR A 702 7.98 69.17 -25.39
CA THR A 702 6.58 69.52 -25.11
C THR A 702 6.45 70.97 -24.64
N PHE A 703 6.65 71.89 -25.58
CA PHE A 703 6.17 73.28 -25.57
C PHE A 703 5.94 73.74 -27.02
#